data_AF-S7ZQD3-F1
#
_entry.id   AF-S7ZQD3-F1
#
_cell.length_a   1.000
_cell.length_b   1.000
_cell.length_c   1.000
_cell.angle_alpha   90.00
_cell.angle_beta   90.00
_cell.angle_gamma   90.00
#
_symmetry.space_group_name_H-M   'P 1'
#
loop_
_entity.id
_entity.type
_entity.pdbx_description
1 polymer ?
#
loop_
_entity_poly.entity_id
_entity_poly.type
_entity_poly.pdbx_seq_one_letter_code
_entity_poly.pdbx_strand_id
1 'polypeptide(L)'
;MKGSTRQRLKNTARILLSPTLWFDVYWPASRQYWFSLLFIGVISAKLLRIYSHLNSLSPSKFVIWGPTFFYQDVACILIARALCHNFRRRWLRIISAPVVVFASLSISGLAAANISFYTQTGAEIHWRQAHSFHGDAASVKTLLAGLTGIIVMEVIFGAATWISSSYLYNGVGTVAYILCEALRLLLPCWKPQSASKSPGNYAQVAHRDWDEEDNDSEAMFNLDDPAAPRKPTPRKPVPLLLRVFTASAAILVLFLGLLRPSDPAYSFLSQTVFLTPLEKPPQRDSTFSVEIPSDLPGDFSWLYNHTALASPHHLDWLPPKALAGFRDWYENGKEEAALHYDPTHDPLKISNLDRDLVKPWRTALQSGDVKIKHVFLLKLESTRVDVFPVRRESWVGDIIRDSYGGTIPDVVDQRLANLSRNAERLTGVSADWAHSDHSWEPRGGMYATNAYTGDTFTLKSILASVCGIAPLVVDFNKEYLHHIYEPCMPHIFDALNALSGTNESSHVKGDDFKTWPWHSVFMQSITDTYDNQDLLLPVLGFKDKVTDTRIEKDSRERKDGHKPKKFNFWGYPEHELRPYFIDALKHAEKHHERLFLTHLTGQTHYPWDMPVGDKIEELMHHNIFNGRNRMNRYLNTLGVADRWIGEVFEIIEEAGVADETLVVLVGDHGISLIEDGGVTPYDNPHVSSFHVPLVFSHPKLPHIKIDGRVTSMQIVPTIMDLLVESGSLDKDATRAIKDLLPLYEGQSMIRDLVPEKDGKLDWQFTVMNTGATWLAVRSAPKPYRLVVPLVSDVEWRFSDVDQDPHELHKLQSFTLPPLLKEVEDAHGEEALKWVIEAAHVTRWWVSENWRRYEYQPEA
;
A
#
# COMPACT_ATOMS: atom_id res chain seq x y z
N MET A 1 23.96 -33.98 -56.14
CA MET A 1 23.10 -33.12 -55.27
C MET A 1 22.06 -33.85 -54.37
N LYS A 2 21.54 -35.07 -54.64
CA LYS A 2 20.54 -35.74 -53.76
C LYS A 2 21.08 -36.43 -52.50
N GLY A 3 22.39 -36.71 -52.41
CA GLY A 3 23.01 -37.37 -51.24
C GLY A 3 23.27 -36.45 -50.04
N SER A 4 23.67 -35.20 -50.29
CA SER A 4 24.01 -34.20 -49.26
C SER A 4 22.78 -33.78 -48.43
N THR A 5 21.63 -33.59 -49.07
CA THR A 5 20.38 -33.19 -48.38
C THR A 5 19.83 -34.30 -47.47
N ARG A 6 19.96 -35.57 -47.89
CA ARG A 6 19.52 -36.74 -47.10
C ARG A 6 20.43 -37.00 -45.91
N GLN A 7 21.74 -36.75 -46.06
CA GLN A 7 22.71 -36.80 -44.97
C GLN A 7 22.49 -35.67 -43.95
N ARG A 8 22.19 -34.44 -44.43
CA ARG A 8 21.79 -33.32 -43.57
C ARG A 8 20.51 -33.64 -42.80
N LEU A 9 19.44 -34.09 -43.45
CA LEU A 9 18.20 -34.51 -42.80
C LEU A 9 18.41 -35.63 -41.77
N LYS A 10 19.28 -36.62 -42.07
CA LYS A 10 19.63 -37.68 -41.12
C LYS A 10 20.42 -37.16 -39.93
N ASN A 11 21.38 -36.26 -40.12
CA ASN A 11 22.15 -35.67 -39.03
C ASN A 11 21.28 -34.75 -38.17
N THR A 12 20.42 -33.93 -38.77
CA THR A 12 19.45 -33.10 -38.04
C THR A 12 18.46 -33.96 -37.26
N ALA A 13 17.93 -35.04 -37.86
CA ALA A 13 17.07 -36.01 -37.17
C ALA A 13 17.82 -36.72 -36.02
N ARG A 14 19.08 -37.09 -36.20
CA ARG A 14 19.91 -37.74 -35.15
C ARG A 14 20.23 -36.81 -33.98
N ILE A 15 20.39 -35.50 -34.24
CA ILE A 15 20.54 -34.46 -33.22
C ILE A 15 19.21 -34.20 -32.50
N LEU A 16 18.08 -34.19 -33.21
CA LEU A 16 16.73 -34.05 -32.64
C LEU A 16 16.29 -35.26 -31.79
N LEU A 17 16.74 -36.47 -32.15
CA LEU A 17 16.35 -37.73 -31.49
C LEU A 17 17.30 -38.14 -30.33
N SER A 18 18.40 -37.43 -30.11
CA SER A 18 19.36 -37.72 -29.02
C SER A 18 19.55 -36.49 -28.12
N PRO A 19 18.94 -36.46 -26.92
CA PRO A 19 19.05 -35.33 -25.97
C PRO A 19 20.51 -34.97 -25.62
N THR A 20 21.38 -35.98 -25.59
CA THR A 20 22.80 -35.84 -25.28
C THR A 20 23.61 -35.16 -26.38
N LEU A 21 23.30 -35.40 -27.65
CA LEU A 21 23.94 -34.73 -28.79
C LEU A 21 23.40 -33.31 -28.96
N TRP A 22 22.11 -33.12 -28.69
CA TRP A 22 21.47 -31.81 -28.68
C TRP A 22 22.17 -30.87 -27.69
N PHE A 23 22.40 -31.30 -26.45
CA PHE A 23 23.11 -30.51 -25.45
C PHE A 23 24.52 -30.08 -25.89
N ASP A 24 25.32 -31.00 -26.41
CA ASP A 24 26.71 -30.74 -26.77
C ASP A 24 26.86 -29.77 -27.97
N VAL A 25 25.83 -29.68 -28.83
CA VAL A 25 25.78 -28.74 -29.97
C VAL A 25 25.23 -27.37 -29.55
N TYR A 26 24.14 -27.35 -28.78
CA TYR A 26 23.43 -26.11 -28.48
C TYR A 26 24.03 -25.32 -27.30
N TRP A 27 24.54 -25.99 -26.26
CA TRP A 27 25.10 -25.28 -25.08
C TRP A 27 26.26 -24.33 -25.42
N PRO A 28 27.25 -24.69 -26.26
CA PRO A 28 28.31 -23.77 -26.65
C PRO A 28 27.81 -22.51 -27.36
N ALA A 29 26.68 -22.60 -28.07
CA ALA A 29 26.05 -21.49 -28.78
C ALA A 29 25.13 -20.66 -27.86
N SER A 30 24.34 -21.30 -26.99
CA SER A 30 23.33 -20.63 -26.15
C SER A 30 23.87 -20.07 -24.83
N ARG A 31 25.01 -20.53 -24.32
CA ARG A 31 25.58 -20.03 -23.05
C ARG A 31 25.84 -18.52 -23.02
N GLN A 32 26.16 -17.92 -24.17
CA GLN A 32 26.39 -16.48 -24.27
C GLN A 32 25.09 -15.70 -24.08
N TYR A 33 23.98 -16.24 -24.61
CA TYR A 33 22.65 -15.70 -24.43
C TYR A 33 22.24 -15.75 -22.96
N TRP A 34 22.31 -16.92 -22.32
CA TRP A 34 21.92 -17.07 -20.91
C TRP A 34 22.77 -16.22 -19.95
N PHE A 35 24.07 -16.10 -20.20
CA PHE A 35 24.92 -15.17 -19.45
C PHE A 35 24.45 -13.72 -19.60
N SER A 36 24.13 -13.31 -20.83
CA SER A 36 23.80 -11.92 -21.13
C SER A 36 22.41 -11.53 -20.65
N LEU A 37 21.46 -12.47 -20.66
CA LEU A 37 20.14 -12.28 -20.04
C LEU A 37 20.28 -12.07 -18.53
N LEU A 38 21.08 -12.90 -17.84
CA LEU A 38 21.39 -12.71 -16.42
C LEU A 38 22.05 -11.34 -16.18
N PHE A 39 23.05 -10.96 -16.98
CA PHE A 39 23.72 -9.67 -16.86
C PHE A 39 22.73 -8.50 -16.97
N ILE A 40 21.86 -8.51 -17.99
CA ILE A 40 20.86 -7.48 -18.21
C ILE A 40 19.87 -7.44 -17.04
N GLY A 41 19.39 -8.59 -16.55
CA GLY A 41 18.48 -8.66 -15.41
C GLY A 41 19.09 -8.05 -14.15
N VAL A 42 20.32 -8.45 -13.78
CA VAL A 42 21.03 -7.92 -12.59
C VAL A 42 21.20 -6.40 -12.68
N ILE A 43 21.73 -5.90 -13.80
CA ILE A 43 22.01 -4.46 -13.96
C ILE A 43 20.71 -3.65 -14.01
N SER A 44 19.68 -4.13 -14.72
CA SER A 44 18.41 -3.40 -14.82
C SER A 44 17.71 -3.32 -13.46
N ALA A 45 17.70 -4.41 -12.69
CA ALA A 45 17.16 -4.40 -11.33
C ALA A 45 17.95 -3.46 -10.40
N LYS A 46 19.29 -3.43 -10.50
CA LYS A 46 20.12 -2.54 -9.70
C LYS A 46 19.89 -1.07 -10.04
N LEU A 47 19.79 -0.74 -11.33
CA LEU A 47 19.52 0.62 -11.78
C LEU A 47 18.16 1.10 -11.29
N LEU A 48 17.13 0.24 -11.34
CA LEU A 48 15.83 0.54 -10.77
C LEU A 48 15.93 0.84 -9.27
N ARG A 49 16.59 -0.03 -8.49
CA ARG A 49 16.76 0.15 -7.05
C ARG A 49 17.48 1.45 -6.69
N ILE A 50 18.55 1.78 -7.42
CA ILE A 50 19.26 3.04 -7.19
C ILE A 50 18.35 4.21 -7.54
N TYR A 51 17.57 4.10 -8.63
CA TYR A 51 16.64 5.13 -9.08
C TYR A 51 15.50 5.39 -8.07
N SER A 52 14.86 4.33 -7.56
CA SER A 52 13.74 4.43 -6.59
C SER A 52 14.19 5.04 -5.25
N HIS A 53 15.47 4.91 -4.90
CA HIS A 53 16.04 5.37 -3.64
C HIS A 53 17.09 6.49 -3.81
N LEU A 54 17.03 7.27 -4.90
CA LEU A 54 17.98 8.38 -5.16
C LEU A 54 18.01 9.44 -4.06
N ASN A 55 16.90 9.59 -3.35
CA ASN A 55 16.73 10.59 -2.31
C ASN A 55 17.05 10.03 -0.90
N SER A 56 17.44 8.76 -0.77
CA SER A 56 17.66 8.12 0.55
C SER A 56 19.07 8.39 1.11
N LEU A 57 19.96 8.96 0.29
CA LEU A 57 21.27 9.46 0.69
C LEU A 57 21.51 10.82 0.03
N SER A 58 22.25 11.69 0.72
CA SER A 58 22.70 12.95 0.12
C SER A 58 23.51 12.72 -1.18
N PRO A 59 23.46 13.62 -2.18
CA PRO A 59 24.18 13.48 -3.45
C PRO A 59 25.69 13.23 -3.30
N SER A 60 26.32 13.83 -2.29
CA SER A 60 27.75 13.65 -2.00
C SER A 60 28.09 12.20 -1.60
N LYS A 61 27.27 11.59 -0.73
CA LYS A 61 27.40 10.18 -0.33
C LYS A 61 27.20 9.24 -1.53
N PHE A 62 26.24 9.54 -2.42
CA PHE A 62 26.04 8.77 -3.66
C PHE A 62 27.27 8.80 -4.57
N VAL A 63 27.90 9.97 -4.75
CA VAL A 63 29.10 10.09 -5.59
C VAL A 63 30.28 9.33 -5.00
N ILE A 64 30.49 9.41 -3.68
CA ILE A 64 31.63 8.77 -3.00
C ILE A 64 31.45 7.25 -2.91
N TRP A 65 30.28 6.79 -2.46
CA TRP A 65 30.06 5.37 -2.12
C TRP A 65 29.32 4.59 -3.20
N GLY A 66 28.73 5.25 -4.20
CA GLY A 66 27.96 4.63 -5.28
C GLY A 66 28.66 3.45 -5.98
N PRO A 67 29.97 3.51 -6.28
CA PRO A 67 30.68 2.37 -6.87
C PRO A 67 30.63 1.09 -6.02
N THR A 68 30.43 1.20 -4.70
CA THR A 68 30.34 0.04 -3.80
C THR A 68 29.00 -0.70 -3.87
N PHE A 69 27.95 -0.10 -4.45
CA PHE A 69 26.62 -0.73 -4.49
C PHE A 69 26.54 -1.93 -5.45
N PHE A 70 27.54 -2.08 -6.32
CA PHE A 70 27.59 -3.13 -7.33
C PHE A 70 28.41 -4.36 -6.89
N TYR A 71 28.84 -4.45 -5.63
CA TYR A 71 29.72 -5.53 -5.18
C TYR A 71 29.14 -6.93 -5.38
N GLN A 72 27.92 -7.13 -4.89
CA GLN A 72 27.23 -8.41 -4.99
C GLN A 72 26.92 -8.74 -6.46
N ASP A 73 26.57 -7.72 -7.26
CA ASP A 73 26.23 -7.86 -8.67
C ASP A 73 27.45 -8.25 -9.50
N VAL A 74 28.59 -7.62 -9.28
CA VAL A 74 29.86 -7.96 -9.92
C VAL A 74 30.26 -9.39 -9.56
N ALA A 75 30.13 -9.80 -8.29
CA ALA A 75 30.39 -11.17 -7.87
C ALA A 75 29.44 -12.17 -8.58
N CYS A 76 28.14 -11.87 -8.61
CA CYS A 76 27.13 -12.68 -9.30
C CYS A 76 27.47 -12.84 -10.80
N ILE A 77 27.79 -11.74 -11.48
CA ILE A 77 28.15 -11.71 -12.90
C ILE A 77 29.45 -12.51 -13.15
N LEU A 78 30.47 -12.39 -12.29
CA LEU A 78 31.72 -13.13 -12.44
C LEU A 78 31.53 -14.64 -12.21
N ILE A 79 30.70 -15.04 -11.24
CA ILE A 79 30.34 -16.44 -11.00
C ILE A 79 29.57 -17.00 -12.20
N ALA A 80 28.55 -16.29 -12.69
CA ALA A 80 27.81 -16.69 -13.88
C ALA A 80 28.74 -16.83 -15.09
N ARG A 81 29.68 -15.89 -15.26
CA ARG A 81 30.67 -15.94 -16.36
C ARG A 81 31.60 -17.14 -16.26
N ALA A 82 31.99 -17.54 -15.05
CA ALA A 82 32.81 -18.71 -14.80
C ALA A 82 32.05 -20.00 -15.10
N LEU A 83 30.77 -20.09 -14.71
CA LEU A 83 29.90 -21.23 -15.01
C LEU A 83 29.59 -21.36 -16.50
N CYS A 84 29.53 -20.26 -17.25
CA CYS A 84 29.39 -20.28 -18.71
C CYS A 84 30.70 -20.59 -19.46
N HIS A 85 31.80 -20.92 -18.79
CA HIS A 85 33.05 -21.28 -19.47
C HIS A 85 32.90 -22.57 -20.29
N ASN A 86 33.63 -22.68 -21.41
CA ASN A 86 33.65 -23.91 -22.21
C ASN A 86 34.51 -24.99 -21.54
N PHE A 87 33.96 -25.69 -20.54
CA PHE A 87 34.70 -26.75 -19.84
C PHE A 87 35.05 -27.90 -20.80
N ARG A 88 36.31 -28.36 -20.73
CA ARG A 88 36.78 -29.55 -21.47
C ARG A 88 36.11 -30.83 -20.96
N ARG A 89 35.73 -30.87 -19.69
CA ARG A 89 35.03 -32.01 -19.06
C ARG A 89 33.52 -31.86 -19.27
N ARG A 90 32.90 -32.87 -19.89
CA ARG A 90 31.47 -32.86 -20.25
C ARG A 90 30.54 -32.73 -19.05
N TRP A 91 30.82 -33.45 -17.95
CA TRP A 91 29.98 -33.43 -16.75
C TRP A 91 29.89 -32.03 -16.11
N LEU A 92 30.97 -31.25 -16.16
CA LEU A 92 30.94 -29.84 -15.70
C LEU A 92 29.97 -29.00 -16.53
N ARG A 93 29.91 -29.22 -17.85
CA ARG A 93 28.94 -28.52 -18.72
C ARG A 93 27.51 -28.91 -18.35
N ILE A 94 27.25 -30.21 -18.18
CA ILE A 94 25.92 -30.74 -17.83
C ILE A 94 25.43 -30.21 -16.48
N ILE A 95 26.32 -29.99 -15.50
CA ILE A 95 25.94 -29.39 -14.20
C ILE A 95 25.79 -27.86 -14.32
N SER A 96 26.71 -27.18 -15.00
CA SER A 96 26.69 -25.71 -15.10
C SER A 96 25.48 -25.17 -15.87
N ALA A 97 25.02 -25.91 -16.88
CA ALA A 97 23.96 -25.45 -17.77
C ALA A 97 22.60 -25.24 -17.08
N PRO A 98 22.02 -26.21 -16.37
CA PRO A 98 20.76 -26.00 -15.67
C PRO A 98 20.87 -24.92 -14.60
N VAL A 99 22.00 -24.83 -13.89
CA VAL A 99 22.23 -23.79 -12.87
C VAL A 99 22.18 -22.39 -13.49
N VAL A 100 22.89 -22.17 -14.60
CA VAL A 100 22.90 -20.87 -15.29
C VAL A 100 21.55 -20.55 -15.90
N VAL A 101 20.89 -21.51 -16.55
CA VAL A 101 19.58 -21.30 -17.16
C VAL A 101 18.54 -20.93 -16.10
N PHE A 102 18.50 -21.68 -14.99
CA PHE A 102 17.62 -21.40 -13.87
C PHE A 102 17.91 -20.03 -13.27
N ALA A 103 19.17 -19.74 -12.91
CA ALA A 103 19.55 -18.46 -12.34
C ALA A 103 19.22 -17.29 -13.30
N SER A 104 19.46 -17.46 -14.60
CA SER A 104 19.14 -16.44 -15.60
C SER A 104 17.64 -16.15 -15.69
N LEU A 105 16.80 -17.19 -15.71
CA LEU A 105 15.35 -17.04 -15.78
C LEU A 105 14.77 -16.48 -14.49
N SER A 106 15.27 -16.92 -13.34
CA SER A 106 14.83 -16.40 -12.04
C SER A 106 15.21 -14.92 -11.88
N ILE A 107 16.44 -14.54 -12.22
CA ILE A 107 16.90 -13.16 -12.11
C ILE A 107 16.20 -12.25 -13.11
N SER A 108 16.05 -12.66 -14.38
CA SER A 108 15.33 -11.86 -15.37
C SER A 108 13.87 -11.70 -14.96
N GLY A 109 13.23 -12.77 -14.48
CA GLY A 109 11.84 -12.74 -14.03
C GLY A 109 11.63 -11.82 -12.83
N LEU A 110 12.49 -11.88 -11.82
CA LEU A 110 12.45 -10.97 -10.67
C LEU A 110 12.71 -9.51 -11.09
N ALA A 111 13.67 -9.27 -11.98
CA ALA A 111 13.95 -7.94 -12.50
C ALA A 111 12.76 -7.38 -13.31
N ALA A 112 12.16 -8.21 -14.17
CA ALA A 112 10.99 -7.87 -14.96
C ALA A 112 9.78 -7.59 -14.06
N ALA A 113 9.58 -8.38 -13.00
CA ALA A 113 8.55 -8.15 -11.99
C ALA A 113 8.75 -6.81 -11.28
N ASN A 114 9.95 -6.51 -10.78
CA ASN A 114 10.24 -5.24 -10.12
C ASN A 114 10.02 -4.03 -11.03
N ILE A 115 10.54 -4.07 -12.28
CA ILE A 115 10.37 -2.97 -13.23
C ILE A 115 8.90 -2.81 -13.61
N SER A 116 8.22 -3.91 -13.93
CA SER A 116 6.79 -3.88 -14.26
C SER A 116 5.98 -3.29 -13.11
N PHE A 117 6.19 -3.76 -11.89
CA PHE A 117 5.51 -3.26 -10.71
C PHE A 117 5.81 -1.77 -10.49
N TYR A 118 7.08 -1.37 -10.46
CA TYR A 118 7.47 0.03 -10.30
C TYR A 118 6.88 0.95 -11.38
N THR A 119 6.84 0.52 -12.64
CA THR A 119 6.21 1.33 -13.71
C THR A 119 4.70 1.50 -13.52
N GLN A 120 4.05 0.57 -12.82
CA GLN A 120 2.62 0.64 -12.53
C GLN A 120 2.37 1.42 -11.23
N THR A 121 3.09 1.11 -10.16
CA THR A 121 2.79 1.60 -8.81
C THR A 121 3.67 2.77 -8.37
N GLY A 122 4.85 2.96 -8.96
CA GLY A 122 5.87 3.90 -8.46
C GLY A 122 6.63 3.38 -7.23
N ALA A 123 6.27 2.19 -6.72
CA ALA A 123 6.89 1.54 -5.58
C ALA A 123 7.62 0.26 -6.01
N GLU A 124 8.60 -0.18 -5.23
CA GLU A 124 9.26 -1.47 -5.45
C GLU A 124 8.56 -2.60 -4.67
N ILE A 125 8.71 -3.85 -5.13
CA ILE A 125 8.15 -5.01 -4.43
C ILE A 125 8.97 -5.31 -3.19
N HIS A 126 8.32 -5.36 -2.02
CA HIS A 126 8.89 -5.85 -0.77
C HIS A 126 8.91 -7.38 -0.76
N TRP A 127 9.90 -7.98 -1.46
CA TRP A 127 10.01 -9.44 -1.61
C TRP A 127 10.08 -10.22 -0.28
N ARG A 128 10.50 -9.58 0.81
CA ARG A 128 10.53 -10.18 2.16
C ARG A 128 9.14 -10.40 2.75
N GLN A 129 8.17 -9.57 2.37
CA GLN A 129 6.78 -9.63 2.83
C GLN A 129 5.85 -10.35 1.83
N ALA A 130 6.33 -10.61 0.60
CA ALA A 130 5.53 -11.17 -0.49
C ALA A 130 4.97 -12.60 -0.27
N HIS A 131 5.34 -13.28 0.84
CA HIS A 131 4.86 -14.63 1.15
C HIS A 131 3.36 -14.71 1.50
N SER A 132 2.71 -13.60 1.85
CA SER A 132 1.29 -13.52 2.25
C SER A 132 0.30 -13.40 1.07
N PHE A 133 0.77 -13.15 -0.16
CA PHE A 133 -0.07 -12.76 -1.31
C PHE A 133 -0.94 -13.87 -1.95
N HIS A 134 -0.80 -15.14 -1.55
CA HIS A 134 -1.33 -16.28 -2.31
C HIS A 134 -2.72 -16.80 -1.87
N GLY A 135 -3.38 -16.16 -0.89
CA GLY A 135 -4.57 -16.70 -0.23
C GLY A 135 -5.93 -16.49 -0.94
N ASP A 136 -6.07 -15.48 -1.81
CA ASP A 136 -7.39 -15.02 -2.28
C ASP A 136 -7.49 -14.87 -3.82
N ALA A 137 -8.69 -15.15 -4.36
CA ALA A 137 -8.96 -15.13 -5.80
C ALA A 137 -8.93 -13.72 -6.41
N ALA A 138 -9.32 -12.68 -5.67
CA ALA A 138 -9.21 -11.29 -6.15
C ALA A 138 -7.75 -10.81 -6.11
N SER A 139 -6.99 -11.21 -5.09
CA SER A 139 -5.53 -11.00 -5.01
C SER A 139 -4.79 -11.66 -6.18
N VAL A 140 -5.13 -12.91 -6.51
CA VAL A 140 -4.57 -13.64 -7.67
C VAL A 140 -4.95 -12.96 -8.99
N LYS A 141 -6.18 -12.47 -9.16
CA LYS A 141 -6.58 -11.73 -10.37
C LYS A 141 -5.82 -10.41 -10.52
N THR A 142 -5.56 -9.72 -9.41
CA THR A 142 -4.74 -8.50 -9.39
C THR A 142 -3.29 -8.80 -9.78
N LEU A 143 -2.71 -9.89 -9.25
CA LEU A 143 -1.39 -10.39 -9.65
C LEU A 143 -1.33 -10.76 -11.14
N LEU A 144 -2.38 -11.43 -11.65
CA LEU A 144 -2.49 -11.80 -13.06
C LEU A 144 -2.59 -10.59 -13.99
N ALA A 145 -3.23 -9.49 -13.55
CA ALA A 145 -3.23 -8.24 -14.30
C ALA A 145 -1.80 -7.64 -14.43
N GLY A 146 -0.95 -7.84 -13.42
CA GLY A 146 0.47 -7.47 -13.46
C GLY A 146 1.32 -8.32 -14.42
N LEU A 147 0.89 -9.55 -14.76
CA LEU A 147 1.65 -10.48 -15.60
C LEU A 147 1.94 -9.94 -17.01
N THR A 148 1.03 -9.14 -17.58
CA THR A 148 1.22 -8.54 -18.90
C THR A 148 2.48 -7.67 -18.95
N GLY A 149 2.73 -6.87 -17.91
CA GLY A 149 3.93 -6.02 -17.85
C GLY A 149 5.22 -6.83 -17.69
N ILE A 150 5.17 -7.93 -16.92
CA ILE A 150 6.29 -8.87 -16.79
C ILE A 150 6.65 -9.49 -18.16
N ILE A 151 5.64 -9.94 -18.92
CA ILE A 151 5.85 -10.53 -20.25
C ILE A 151 6.47 -9.50 -21.21
N VAL A 152 5.98 -8.26 -21.20
CA VAL A 152 6.53 -7.19 -22.04
C VAL A 152 8.00 -6.93 -21.70
N MET A 153 8.35 -6.86 -20.41
CA MET A 153 9.74 -6.65 -19.97
C MET A 153 10.65 -7.83 -20.31
N GLU A 154 10.17 -9.07 -20.19
CA GLU A 154 10.91 -10.26 -20.62
C GLU A 154 11.17 -10.28 -22.14
N VAL A 155 10.21 -9.84 -22.95
CA VAL A 155 10.42 -9.68 -24.41
C VAL A 155 11.50 -8.63 -24.69
N ILE A 156 11.49 -7.51 -23.98
CA ILE A 156 12.50 -6.45 -24.10
C ILE A 156 13.88 -6.99 -23.70
N PHE A 157 13.98 -7.71 -22.58
CA PHE A 157 15.23 -8.34 -22.13
C PHE A 157 15.73 -9.38 -23.13
N GLY A 158 14.85 -10.21 -23.69
CA GLY A 158 15.21 -11.17 -24.73
C GLY A 158 15.77 -10.51 -25.99
N ALA A 159 15.12 -9.43 -26.47
CA ALA A 159 15.59 -8.66 -27.62
C ALA A 159 16.95 -7.98 -27.35
N ALA A 160 17.11 -7.34 -26.20
CA ALA A 160 18.37 -6.73 -25.79
C ALA A 160 19.49 -7.77 -25.65
N THR A 161 19.18 -8.94 -25.10
CA THR A 161 20.11 -10.08 -24.97
C THR A 161 20.56 -10.56 -26.35
N TRP A 162 19.63 -10.74 -27.29
CA TRP A 162 19.94 -11.21 -28.64
C TRP A 162 20.97 -10.31 -29.35
N ILE A 163 20.82 -9.00 -29.22
CA ILE A 163 21.72 -8.02 -29.85
C ILE A 163 23.07 -7.94 -29.14
N SER A 164 23.09 -8.00 -27.81
CA SER A 164 24.26 -7.70 -26.99
C SER A 164 25.09 -8.92 -26.57
N SER A 165 24.60 -10.16 -26.79
CA SER A 165 25.16 -11.40 -26.24
C SER A 165 26.67 -11.55 -26.45
N SER A 166 27.13 -11.34 -27.68
CA SER A 166 28.54 -11.48 -28.03
C SER A 166 29.41 -10.40 -27.40
N TYR A 167 28.89 -9.17 -27.24
CA TYR A 167 29.63 -8.04 -26.68
C TYR A 167 29.77 -8.17 -25.17
N LEU A 168 28.68 -8.44 -24.46
CA LEU A 168 28.67 -8.59 -23.00
C LEU A 168 29.52 -9.78 -22.55
N TYR A 169 29.33 -10.96 -23.17
CA TYR A 169 30.05 -12.17 -22.81
C TYR A 169 31.58 -12.05 -22.99
N ASN A 170 32.01 -11.43 -24.09
CA ASN A 170 33.43 -11.21 -24.38
C ASN A 170 34.02 -10.03 -23.58
N GLY A 171 33.25 -8.97 -23.36
CA GLY A 171 33.63 -7.81 -22.55
C GLY A 171 33.92 -8.20 -21.11
N VAL A 172 32.96 -8.85 -20.44
CA VAL A 172 33.14 -9.36 -19.06
C VAL A 172 34.26 -10.39 -19.01
N GLY A 173 34.39 -11.24 -20.04
CA GLY A 173 35.52 -12.18 -20.14
C GLY A 173 36.89 -11.49 -20.20
N THR A 174 36.98 -10.32 -20.83
CA THR A 174 38.21 -9.51 -20.90
C THR A 174 38.52 -8.89 -19.54
N VAL A 175 37.52 -8.32 -18.86
CA VAL A 175 37.66 -7.77 -17.51
C VAL A 175 38.11 -8.85 -16.51
N ALA A 176 37.43 -10.01 -16.51
CA ALA A 176 37.78 -11.14 -15.64
C ALA A 176 39.22 -11.65 -15.89
N TYR A 177 39.69 -11.62 -17.14
CA TYR A 177 41.08 -11.95 -17.47
C TYR A 177 42.08 -10.96 -16.86
N ILE A 178 41.82 -9.66 -16.97
CA ILE A 178 42.70 -8.62 -16.42
C ILE A 178 42.76 -8.74 -14.89
N LEU A 179 41.61 -8.89 -14.23
CA LEU A 179 41.54 -9.08 -12.78
C LEU A 179 42.32 -10.32 -12.33
N CYS A 180 42.19 -11.44 -13.06
CA CYS A 180 42.98 -12.64 -12.81
C CYS A 180 44.49 -12.42 -12.97
N GLU A 181 44.95 -11.68 -13.98
CA GLU A 181 46.37 -11.36 -14.14
C GLU A 181 46.88 -10.46 -13.01
N ALA A 182 46.11 -9.45 -12.61
CA ALA A 182 46.46 -8.58 -11.49
C ALA A 182 46.58 -9.35 -10.17
N LEU A 183 45.64 -10.27 -9.89
CA LEU A 183 45.68 -11.15 -8.72
C LEU A 183 46.88 -12.10 -8.73
N ARG A 184 47.28 -12.62 -9.90
CA ARG A 184 48.47 -13.49 -10.02
C ARG A 184 49.79 -12.76 -9.75
N LEU A 185 49.83 -11.45 -10.00
CA LEU A 185 50.99 -10.61 -9.65
C LEU A 185 51.08 -10.35 -8.15
N LEU A 186 49.93 -10.31 -7.45
CA LEU A 186 49.84 -10.07 -6.00
C LEU A 186 49.96 -11.35 -5.16
N LEU A 187 49.63 -12.52 -5.70
CA LEU A 187 49.70 -13.83 -5.03
C LEU A 187 50.58 -14.83 -5.82
N PRO A 188 51.92 -14.79 -5.68
CA PRO A 188 52.84 -15.64 -6.44
C PRO A 188 52.71 -17.15 -6.15
N CYS A 189 52.00 -17.52 -5.09
CA CYS A 189 51.96 -18.88 -4.54
C CYS A 189 50.96 -19.81 -5.27
N TRP A 190 50.09 -19.30 -6.13
CA TRP A 190 49.16 -20.10 -6.93
C TRP A 190 49.62 -20.21 -8.38
N LYS A 191 50.73 -20.91 -8.60
CA LYS A 191 51.08 -21.44 -9.93
C LYS A 191 50.31 -22.76 -10.13
N PRO A 192 49.36 -22.85 -11.09
CA PRO A 192 48.90 -24.16 -11.51
C PRO A 192 50.08 -24.88 -12.14
N GLN A 193 50.38 -26.09 -11.65
CA GLN A 193 51.35 -26.99 -12.25
C GLN A 193 51.04 -27.10 -13.74
N SER A 194 51.96 -26.63 -14.57
CA SER A 194 51.94 -26.79 -16.02
C SER A 194 51.67 -28.26 -16.33
N ALA A 195 50.54 -28.56 -16.97
CA ALA A 195 50.27 -29.88 -17.49
C ALA A 195 51.40 -30.29 -18.45
N SER A 196 52.24 -31.21 -17.97
CA SER A 196 53.09 -32.16 -18.68
C SER A 196 53.35 -31.86 -20.16
N LYS A 197 54.59 -31.47 -20.49
CA LYS A 197 55.20 -31.75 -21.80
C LYS A 197 55.11 -33.25 -22.06
N SER A 198 54.32 -33.70 -23.03
CA SER A 198 54.41 -35.08 -23.52
C SER A 198 55.60 -35.19 -24.49
N PRO A 199 56.55 -36.12 -24.28
CA PRO A 199 57.60 -36.43 -25.24
C PRO A 199 57.08 -37.45 -26.27
N GLY A 200 57.56 -37.38 -27.52
CA GLY A 200 57.52 -38.53 -28.43
C GLY A 200 56.99 -38.23 -29.83
N ASN A 201 57.94 -38.16 -30.76
CA ASN A 201 57.77 -38.32 -32.20
C ASN A 201 56.78 -39.43 -32.58
N TYR A 202 55.84 -39.11 -33.47
CA TYR A 202 55.42 -40.01 -34.54
C TYR A 202 55.27 -39.18 -35.81
N ALA A 203 56.22 -39.34 -36.73
CA ALA A 203 56.12 -38.84 -38.09
C ALA A 203 55.03 -39.64 -38.81
N GLN A 204 53.95 -38.99 -39.23
CA GLN A 204 53.03 -39.58 -40.19
C GLN A 204 53.66 -39.51 -41.58
N VAL A 205 53.98 -40.70 -42.10
CA VAL A 205 54.42 -40.95 -43.48
C VAL A 205 53.33 -40.50 -44.45
N ALA A 206 53.72 -39.75 -45.47
CA ALA A 206 52.87 -39.34 -46.58
C ALA A 206 52.40 -40.56 -47.39
N HIS A 207 51.09 -40.70 -47.57
CA HIS A 207 50.53 -41.59 -48.58
C HIS A 207 50.01 -40.73 -49.74
N ARG A 208 50.59 -40.98 -50.92
CA ARG A 208 50.33 -40.31 -52.20
C ARG A 208 48.92 -40.54 -52.74
N ASP A 209 48.43 -39.46 -53.34
CA ASP A 209 47.74 -39.29 -54.64
C ASP A 209 46.66 -40.29 -55.05
N TRP A 210 45.42 -39.78 -55.08
CA TRP A 210 44.48 -39.96 -56.19
C TRP A 210 43.84 -38.59 -56.44
N ASP A 211 44.23 -37.95 -57.53
CA ASP A 211 43.53 -36.81 -58.11
C ASP A 211 42.20 -37.31 -58.71
N GLU A 212 41.09 -36.61 -58.46
CA GLU A 212 40.16 -36.18 -59.51
C GLU A 212 39.02 -35.28 -58.95
N GLU A 213 38.95 -34.11 -59.60
CA GLU A 213 37.79 -33.23 -59.84
C GLU A 213 37.37 -32.19 -58.79
N ASP A 214 37.75 -30.95 -59.14
CA ASP A 214 37.19 -29.67 -58.71
C ASP A 214 35.68 -29.70 -58.45
N ASN A 215 35.28 -29.25 -57.27
CA ASN A 215 33.97 -28.63 -57.11
C ASN A 215 34.03 -27.52 -56.06
N ASP A 216 34.32 -26.31 -56.55
CA ASP A 216 34.11 -25.05 -55.86
C ASP A 216 32.62 -24.87 -55.51
N SER A 217 32.18 -25.41 -54.36
CA SER A 217 30.87 -25.05 -53.77
C SER A 217 30.69 -25.47 -52.30
N GLU A 218 31.74 -25.35 -51.47
CA GLU A 218 31.64 -25.54 -50.00
C GLU A 218 31.66 -24.23 -49.17
N ALA A 219 31.40 -23.08 -49.78
CA ALA A 219 31.25 -21.82 -49.07
C ALA A 219 29.78 -21.46 -48.81
N MET A 220 29.08 -22.12 -47.87
CA MET A 220 27.88 -21.47 -47.29
C MET A 220 27.43 -21.89 -45.89
N PHE A 221 27.91 -22.99 -45.29
CA PHE A 221 27.58 -23.31 -43.89
C PHE A 221 28.69 -24.13 -43.21
N ASN A 222 29.68 -23.44 -42.62
CA ASN A 222 30.68 -24.05 -41.74
C ASN A 222 30.01 -24.56 -40.44
N LEU A 223 29.49 -25.79 -40.47
CA LEU A 223 29.33 -26.60 -39.27
C LEU A 223 30.63 -27.39 -39.08
N ASP A 224 31.60 -26.76 -38.41
CA ASP A 224 32.79 -27.48 -37.91
C ASP A 224 32.34 -28.65 -37.04
N ASP A 225 32.99 -29.80 -37.21
CA ASP A 225 32.87 -30.96 -36.33
C ASP A 225 33.09 -30.54 -34.85
N PRO A 226 32.10 -30.70 -33.95
CA PRO A 226 32.20 -30.24 -32.56
C PRO A 226 33.28 -30.98 -31.73
N ALA A 227 33.90 -32.04 -32.28
CA ALA A 227 35.00 -32.77 -31.67
C ALA A 227 36.41 -32.39 -32.19
N ALA A 228 36.54 -31.54 -33.21
CA ALA A 228 37.83 -31.14 -33.74
C ALA A 228 38.56 -30.14 -32.80
N PRO A 229 39.83 -30.35 -32.43
CA PRO A 229 40.58 -29.40 -31.62
C PRO A 229 40.81 -28.10 -32.40
N ARG A 230 40.03 -27.06 -32.09
CA ARG A 230 40.26 -25.71 -32.63
C ARG A 230 41.64 -25.23 -32.23
N LYS A 231 42.48 -24.90 -33.21
CA LYS A 231 43.77 -24.23 -33.01
C LYS A 231 43.53 -22.94 -32.19
N PRO A 232 44.33 -22.65 -31.15
CA PRO A 232 44.14 -21.44 -30.34
C PRO A 232 44.36 -20.23 -31.23
N THR A 233 43.32 -19.43 -31.45
CA THR A 233 43.45 -18.12 -32.08
C THR A 233 44.28 -17.23 -31.15
N PRO A 234 45.32 -16.55 -31.65
CA PRO A 234 46.11 -15.63 -30.83
C PRO A 234 45.19 -14.53 -30.31
N ARG A 235 45.06 -14.43 -28.98
CA ARG A 235 44.27 -13.39 -28.34
C ARG A 235 44.92 -12.04 -28.64
N LYS A 236 44.16 -11.08 -29.17
CA LYS A 236 44.64 -9.71 -29.36
C LYS A 236 45.12 -9.15 -28.02
N PRO A 237 46.28 -8.46 -27.97
CA PRO A 237 46.78 -7.88 -26.74
C PRO A 237 45.79 -6.82 -26.24
N VAL A 238 45.32 -6.98 -25.00
CA VAL A 238 44.48 -5.99 -24.33
C VAL A 238 45.31 -4.71 -24.12
N PRO A 239 44.82 -3.52 -24.53
CA PRO A 239 45.54 -2.26 -24.37
C PRO A 239 45.99 -2.01 -22.93
N LEU A 240 47.21 -1.51 -22.73
CA LEU A 240 47.77 -1.22 -21.40
C LEU A 240 46.86 -0.27 -20.60
N LEU A 241 46.31 0.75 -21.26
CA LEU A 241 45.42 1.74 -20.64
C LEU A 241 44.16 1.09 -20.06
N LEU A 242 43.57 0.11 -20.76
CA LEU A 242 42.41 -0.63 -20.27
C LEU A 242 42.77 -1.52 -19.07
N ARG A 243 43.98 -2.10 -19.06
CA ARG A 243 44.47 -2.89 -17.92
C ARG A 243 44.68 -2.03 -16.67
N VAL A 244 45.33 -0.88 -16.83
CA VAL A 244 45.55 0.08 -15.73
C VAL A 244 44.22 0.57 -15.19
N PHE A 245 43.32 1.01 -16.07
CA PHE A 245 42.00 1.53 -15.69
C PHE A 245 41.15 0.51 -14.92
N THR A 246 41.05 -0.73 -15.42
CA THR A 246 40.25 -1.78 -14.77
C THR A 246 40.86 -2.21 -13.42
N ALA A 247 42.19 -2.31 -13.33
CA ALA A 247 42.88 -2.61 -12.08
C ALA A 247 42.73 -1.47 -11.07
N SER A 248 42.91 -0.20 -11.48
CA SER A 248 42.73 0.96 -10.60
C SER A 248 41.29 1.11 -10.13
N ALA A 249 40.31 0.88 -11.00
CA ALA A 249 38.90 0.91 -10.64
C ALA A 249 38.56 -0.20 -9.63
N ALA A 250 39.05 -1.43 -9.83
CA ALA A 250 38.84 -2.52 -8.88
C ALA A 250 39.49 -2.25 -7.52
N ILE A 251 40.72 -1.70 -7.49
CA ILE A 251 41.40 -1.31 -6.26
C ILE A 251 40.64 -0.19 -5.54
N LEU A 252 40.22 0.85 -6.29
CA LEU A 252 39.45 1.96 -5.74
C LEU A 252 38.14 1.48 -5.13
N VAL A 253 37.38 0.65 -5.85
CA VAL A 253 36.15 0.07 -5.34
C VAL A 253 36.46 -0.68 -4.05
N LEU A 254 37.38 -1.66 -4.05
CA LEU A 254 37.78 -2.44 -2.86
C LEU A 254 38.17 -1.55 -1.67
N PHE A 255 38.95 -0.51 -1.91
CA PHE A 255 39.35 0.45 -0.89
C PHE A 255 38.14 1.20 -0.30
N LEU A 256 37.24 1.69 -1.16
CA LEU A 256 35.98 2.30 -0.74
C LEU A 256 35.09 1.30 0.00
N GLY A 257 35.10 0.01 -0.37
CA GLY A 257 34.34 -1.02 0.37
C GLY A 257 34.81 -1.21 1.80
N LEU A 258 36.12 -1.09 2.05
CA LEU A 258 36.71 -1.23 3.39
C LEU A 258 36.50 0.01 4.27
N LEU A 259 36.46 1.20 3.66
CA LEU A 259 36.23 2.46 4.36
C LEU A 259 34.75 2.83 4.50
N ARG A 260 33.86 2.06 3.87
CA ARG A 260 32.43 2.37 3.83
C ARG A 260 31.85 2.40 5.25
N PRO A 261 31.12 3.46 5.63
CA PRO A 261 30.49 3.52 6.94
C PRO A 261 29.49 2.38 7.14
N SER A 262 29.26 2.00 8.39
CA SER A 262 28.22 1.06 8.79
C SER A 262 26.86 1.77 8.81
N ASP A 263 26.30 2.02 7.63
CA ASP A 263 24.95 2.58 7.45
C ASP A 263 24.08 1.53 6.73
N PRO A 264 22.90 1.17 7.27
CA PRO A 264 21.96 0.23 6.63
C PRO A 264 21.63 0.60 5.19
N ALA A 265 21.57 1.89 4.85
CA ALA A 265 21.29 2.37 3.50
C ALA A 265 22.27 1.80 2.47
N TYR A 266 23.56 1.74 2.81
CA TYR A 266 24.57 1.18 1.91
C TYR A 266 24.42 -0.32 1.73
N SER A 267 24.01 -1.04 2.78
CA SER A 267 23.76 -2.49 2.70
C SER A 267 22.58 -2.77 1.78
N PHE A 268 21.46 -2.07 2.01
CA PHE A 268 20.24 -2.18 1.21
C PHE A 268 20.49 -1.88 -0.27
N LEU A 269 21.11 -0.73 -0.60
CA LEU A 269 21.45 -0.38 -1.98
C LEU A 269 22.45 -1.36 -2.63
N SER A 270 23.24 -2.09 -1.82
CA SER A 270 24.18 -3.10 -2.31
C SER A 270 23.52 -4.45 -2.64
N GLN A 271 22.28 -4.70 -2.22
CA GLN A 271 21.63 -6.00 -2.39
C GLN A 271 21.36 -6.35 -3.86
N THR A 272 21.72 -7.56 -4.27
CA THR A 272 21.37 -8.10 -5.59
C THR A 272 19.96 -8.73 -5.56
N VAL A 273 19.19 -8.51 -6.63
CA VAL A 273 17.79 -8.94 -6.77
C VAL A 273 17.51 -10.44 -6.50
N PHE A 274 18.50 -11.31 -6.67
CA PHE A 274 18.34 -12.75 -6.38
C PHE A 274 18.38 -13.06 -4.88
N LEU A 275 19.06 -12.24 -4.09
CA LEU A 275 19.21 -12.44 -2.64
C LEU A 275 18.04 -11.84 -1.86
N THR A 276 17.33 -10.85 -2.43
CA THR A 276 16.24 -10.16 -1.72
C THR A 276 15.11 -11.06 -1.23
N PRO A 277 14.66 -12.10 -1.96
CA PRO A 277 13.62 -13.01 -1.45
C PRO A 277 14.17 -14.11 -0.51
N LEU A 278 15.50 -14.29 -0.45
CA LEU A 278 16.16 -15.38 0.30
C LEU A 278 16.72 -14.91 1.65
N GLU A 279 16.99 -13.62 1.80
CA GLU A 279 17.37 -13.03 3.08
C GLU A 279 16.17 -12.99 4.01
N LYS A 280 16.27 -13.72 5.12
CA LYS A 280 15.34 -13.55 6.24
C LYS A 280 15.51 -12.12 6.80
N PRO A 281 14.43 -11.48 7.25
CA PRO A 281 14.56 -10.26 8.03
C PRO A 281 15.50 -10.52 9.21
N PRO A 282 16.33 -9.54 9.62
CA PRO A 282 17.18 -9.69 10.79
C PRO A 282 16.29 -10.13 11.97
N GLN A 283 16.71 -11.19 12.67
CA GLN A 283 16.03 -11.64 13.89
C GLN A 283 16.00 -10.47 14.87
N ARG A 284 14.80 -9.97 15.16
CA ARG A 284 14.62 -8.79 15.99
C ARG A 284 14.75 -9.19 17.45
N ASP A 285 15.95 -9.01 17.99
CA ASP A 285 16.17 -9.04 19.45
C ASP A 285 15.58 -7.76 20.08
N SER A 286 14.26 -7.54 20.03
CA SER A 286 13.57 -6.70 21.02
C SER A 286 12.06 -6.79 20.88
N THR A 287 11.39 -6.66 22.03
CA THR A 287 9.94 -6.51 22.23
C THR A 287 9.30 -5.28 21.55
N PHE A 288 10.00 -4.58 20.64
CA PHE A 288 9.56 -3.33 20.01
C PHE A 288 9.83 -3.35 18.50
N SER A 289 8.85 -2.91 17.70
CA SER A 289 8.96 -2.79 16.22
C SER A 289 9.69 -1.54 15.73
N VAL A 290 9.72 -0.47 16.54
CA VAL A 290 10.29 0.83 16.15
C VAL A 290 11.71 0.95 16.71
N GLU A 291 12.69 0.93 15.80
CA GLU A 291 14.12 1.05 16.15
C GLU A 291 14.49 2.52 16.38
N ILE A 292 14.70 2.89 17.64
CA ILE A 292 15.28 4.19 18.02
C ILE A 292 16.60 3.97 18.77
N PRO A 293 17.62 4.81 18.53
CA PRO A 293 18.87 4.81 19.30
C PRO A 293 18.62 4.90 20.81
N SER A 294 19.37 4.13 21.60
CA SER A 294 19.23 4.12 23.07
C SER A 294 19.74 5.40 23.75
N ASP A 295 20.54 6.18 23.04
CA ASP A 295 21.16 7.44 23.46
C ASP A 295 20.41 8.68 22.97
N LEU A 296 19.21 8.53 22.41
CA LEU A 296 18.36 9.66 22.02
C LEU A 296 18.08 10.54 23.27
N PRO A 297 18.22 11.87 23.18
CA PRO A 297 18.06 12.74 24.34
C PRO A 297 16.60 12.87 24.77
N GLY A 298 16.36 12.91 26.09
CA GLY A 298 15.05 13.16 26.71
C GLY A 298 14.70 12.19 27.83
N ASP A 299 13.90 12.62 28.80
CA ASP A 299 13.32 11.75 29.82
C ASP A 299 11.89 11.38 29.45
N PHE A 300 11.71 10.14 29.00
CA PHE A 300 10.43 9.56 28.59
C PHE A 300 9.91 8.53 29.60
N SER A 301 10.32 8.63 30.87
CA SER A 301 9.83 7.75 31.95
C SER A 301 8.31 7.86 32.16
N TRP A 302 7.73 9.04 31.93
CA TRP A 302 6.28 9.28 31.96
C TRP A 302 5.50 8.47 30.91
N LEU A 303 6.19 7.99 29.87
CA LEU A 303 5.64 7.18 28.81
C LEU A 303 5.95 5.69 29.05
N TYR A 304 7.24 5.33 29.15
CA TYR A 304 7.67 3.93 29.19
C TYR A 304 7.34 3.18 30.50
N ASN A 305 7.12 3.89 31.61
CA ASN A 305 6.71 3.25 32.87
C ASN A 305 5.19 3.06 32.99
N HIS A 306 4.42 3.46 31.98
CA HIS A 306 2.97 3.44 31.98
C HIS A 306 2.42 2.50 30.89
N THR A 307 1.21 2.00 31.15
CA THR A 307 0.37 1.20 30.24
C THR A 307 -1.01 1.84 30.23
N ALA A 308 -1.71 1.80 29.11
CA ALA A 308 -3.08 2.29 29.00
C ALA A 308 -4.11 1.24 29.46
N LEU A 309 -3.65 0.03 29.78
CA LEU A 309 -4.50 -1.06 30.26
C LEU A 309 -4.65 -1.09 31.78
N ALA A 310 -5.89 -1.22 32.25
CA ALA A 310 -6.25 -1.44 33.66
C ALA A 310 -7.47 -2.37 33.78
N SER A 311 -7.91 -2.71 34.99
CA SER A 311 -9.15 -3.47 35.17
C SER A 311 -10.36 -2.64 34.71
N PRO A 312 -11.30 -3.21 33.94
CA PRO A 312 -12.44 -2.44 33.44
C PRO A 312 -13.32 -1.96 34.60
N HIS A 313 -13.78 -0.71 34.49
CA HIS A 313 -14.73 -0.12 35.43
C HIS A 313 -16.06 -0.88 35.39
N HIS A 314 -16.80 -0.86 36.50
CA HIS A 314 -18.06 -1.59 36.60
C HIS A 314 -19.20 -0.88 35.86
N LEU A 315 -19.79 -1.55 34.87
CA LEU A 315 -21.00 -1.13 34.17
C LEU A 315 -22.22 -1.90 34.73
N ASP A 316 -23.01 -1.24 35.59
CA ASP A 316 -24.12 -1.87 36.31
C ASP A 316 -25.35 -2.18 35.45
N TRP A 317 -25.44 -1.54 34.28
CA TRP A 317 -26.53 -1.72 33.33
C TRP A 317 -26.30 -2.88 32.35
N LEU A 318 -25.11 -3.48 32.33
CA LEU A 318 -24.86 -4.64 31.46
C LEU A 318 -25.73 -5.84 31.88
N PRO A 319 -26.39 -6.51 30.92
CA PRO A 319 -27.20 -7.68 31.24
C PRO A 319 -26.32 -8.86 31.67
N PRO A 320 -26.85 -9.82 32.47
CA PRO A 320 -26.08 -11.01 32.87
C PRO A 320 -25.64 -11.90 31.70
N LYS A 321 -26.37 -11.84 30.58
CA LYS A 321 -25.99 -12.52 29.34
C LYS A 321 -24.92 -11.70 28.63
N ALA A 322 -23.78 -12.33 28.35
CA ALA A 322 -22.68 -11.69 27.64
C ALA A 322 -23.11 -11.08 26.30
N LEU A 323 -22.78 -9.80 26.11
CA LEU A 323 -22.96 -9.07 24.86
C LEU A 323 -21.66 -9.07 24.05
N ALA A 324 -21.80 -9.18 22.72
CA ALA A 324 -20.66 -9.05 21.81
C ALA A 324 -20.04 -7.64 21.92
N GLY A 325 -18.71 -7.55 21.88
CA GLY A 325 -17.97 -6.29 22.09
C GLY A 325 -17.78 -5.89 23.55
N PHE A 326 -18.38 -6.59 24.52
CA PHE A 326 -18.27 -6.28 25.97
C PHE A 326 -17.57 -7.37 26.77
N ARG A 327 -16.73 -8.18 26.12
CA ARG A 327 -16.04 -9.35 26.72
C ARG A 327 -15.41 -9.00 28.09
N ASP A 328 -14.66 -7.92 28.16
CA ASP A 328 -13.78 -7.58 29.30
C ASP A 328 -14.57 -7.38 30.60
N TRP A 329 -15.80 -6.89 30.53
CA TRP A 329 -16.67 -6.67 31.70
C TRP A 329 -17.27 -7.96 32.28
N TYR A 330 -17.28 -9.07 31.53
CA TYR A 330 -17.78 -10.37 32.01
C TYR A 330 -16.69 -11.29 32.55
N GLU A 331 -15.42 -11.01 32.23
CA GLU A 331 -14.29 -11.89 32.60
C GLU A 331 -13.61 -11.53 33.92
N ASN A 332 -14.01 -10.42 34.56
CA ASN A 332 -13.47 -9.87 35.81
C ASN A 332 -13.57 -10.77 37.07
N GLY A 333 -13.92 -12.05 36.93
CA GLY A 333 -14.03 -13.05 38.01
C GLY A 333 -13.15 -14.31 37.86
N LYS A 334 -12.22 -14.35 36.89
CA LYS A 334 -11.25 -15.46 36.69
C LYS A 334 -9.90 -15.16 37.39
N GLU A 335 -9.01 -16.17 37.51
CA GLU A 335 -7.75 -16.11 38.28
C GLU A 335 -6.78 -14.97 37.86
N GLU A 336 -6.91 -14.44 36.65
CA GLU A 336 -6.27 -13.20 36.18
C GLU A 336 -7.38 -12.22 35.79
N ALA A 337 -7.34 -11.00 36.34
CA ALA A 337 -8.32 -9.97 35.99
C ALA A 337 -8.16 -9.57 34.51
N ALA A 338 -9.27 -9.52 33.77
CA ALA A 338 -9.25 -9.01 32.41
C ALA A 338 -8.76 -7.56 32.40
N LEU A 339 -7.86 -7.24 31.47
CA LEU A 339 -7.36 -5.89 31.26
C LEU A 339 -8.12 -5.26 30.09
N HIS A 340 -8.41 -3.97 30.22
CA HIS A 340 -9.16 -3.18 29.26
C HIS A 340 -8.51 -1.79 29.14
N TYR A 341 -8.76 -1.10 28.03
CA TYR A 341 -8.27 0.27 27.85
C TYR A 341 -8.89 1.20 28.90
N ASP A 342 -8.05 1.94 29.62
CA ASP A 342 -8.48 2.91 30.62
C ASP A 342 -7.90 4.30 30.27
N PRO A 343 -8.76 5.26 29.88
CA PRO A 343 -8.34 6.61 29.50
C PRO A 343 -7.65 7.37 30.65
N THR A 344 -7.82 6.97 31.91
CA THR A 344 -7.15 7.59 33.07
C THR A 344 -5.71 7.13 33.23
N HIS A 345 -5.36 5.97 32.67
CA HIS A 345 -4.02 5.40 32.68
C HIS A 345 -3.24 5.65 31.38
N ASP A 346 -3.93 6.03 30.29
CA ASP A 346 -3.28 6.39 29.03
C ASP A 346 -2.51 7.73 29.13
N PRO A 347 -1.17 7.73 29.04
CA PRO A 347 -0.38 8.96 29.09
C PRO A 347 -0.63 9.91 27.90
N LEU A 348 -1.15 9.43 26.77
CA LEU A 348 -1.42 10.22 25.56
C LEU A 348 -2.87 10.74 25.49
N LYS A 349 -3.78 10.25 26.33
CA LYS A 349 -5.20 10.61 26.25
C LYS A 349 -5.45 12.09 26.57
N ILE A 350 -6.13 12.77 25.65
CA ILE A 350 -6.74 14.09 25.86
C ILE A 350 -8.25 13.97 25.64
N SER A 351 -9.03 14.55 26.56
CA SER A 351 -10.49 14.60 26.48
C SER A 351 -10.96 16.05 26.43
N ASN A 352 -12.03 16.29 25.66
CA ASN A 352 -12.73 17.56 25.58
C ASN A 352 -14.19 17.48 26.05
N LEU A 353 -14.57 16.41 26.76
CA LEU A 353 -15.94 16.23 27.26
C LEU A 353 -16.33 17.28 28.33
N ASP A 354 -15.33 17.91 28.97
CA ASP A 354 -15.49 19.03 29.90
C ASP A 354 -15.68 20.38 29.18
N ARG A 355 -15.49 20.43 27.86
CA ARG A 355 -15.66 21.63 27.04
C ARG A 355 -17.11 21.80 26.61
N ASP A 356 -17.47 23.05 26.35
CA ASP A 356 -18.77 23.38 25.81
C ASP A 356 -18.94 22.85 24.37
N LEU A 357 -20.21 22.67 23.97
CA LEU A 357 -20.60 22.48 22.57
C LEU A 357 -20.19 23.67 21.71
N VAL A 358 -19.82 23.38 20.46
CA VAL A 358 -19.53 24.40 19.43
C VAL A 358 -20.72 25.34 19.28
N LYS A 359 -20.46 26.65 19.33
CA LYS A 359 -21.49 27.69 19.53
C LYS A 359 -22.70 27.58 18.57
N PRO A 360 -22.53 27.38 17.24
CA PRO A 360 -23.68 27.30 16.34
C PRO A 360 -24.58 26.09 16.62
N TRP A 361 -24.01 24.96 17.02
CA TRP A 361 -24.77 23.73 17.29
C TRP A 361 -25.38 23.70 18.67
N ARG A 362 -24.79 24.38 19.65
CA ARG A 362 -25.36 24.50 21.00
C ARG A 362 -26.83 24.92 20.96
N THR A 363 -27.13 25.99 20.23
CA THR A 363 -28.51 26.50 20.10
C THR A 363 -29.42 25.52 19.36
N ALA A 364 -28.93 24.88 18.30
CA ALA A 364 -29.72 23.94 17.50
C ALA A 364 -30.02 22.62 18.23
N LEU A 365 -29.06 22.10 18.98
CA LEU A 365 -29.23 20.89 19.79
C LEU A 365 -30.16 21.17 20.98
N GLN A 366 -30.05 22.34 21.61
CA GLN A 366 -30.91 22.76 22.72
C GLN A 366 -32.35 23.10 22.29
N SER A 367 -32.63 23.36 21.01
CA SER A 367 -34.00 23.65 20.56
C SER A 367 -34.91 22.42 20.61
N GLY A 368 -34.33 21.22 20.57
CA GLY A 368 -35.06 19.95 20.50
C GLY A 368 -35.56 19.60 19.09
N ASP A 369 -35.22 20.39 18.07
CA ASP A 369 -35.63 20.14 16.69
C ASP A 369 -34.74 19.11 15.98
N VAL A 370 -33.52 18.90 16.47
CA VAL A 370 -32.57 17.92 15.93
C VAL A 370 -32.90 16.54 16.50
N LYS A 371 -33.48 15.66 15.67
CA LYS A 371 -33.82 14.29 16.04
C LYS A 371 -32.97 13.32 15.23
N ILE A 372 -32.35 12.34 15.88
CA ILE A 372 -31.52 11.34 15.21
C ILE A 372 -32.14 9.98 15.44
N LYS A 373 -33.05 9.58 14.54
CA LYS A 373 -33.70 8.26 14.53
C LYS A 373 -32.83 7.22 13.82
N HIS A 374 -32.26 7.58 12.67
CA HIS A 374 -31.35 6.73 11.89
C HIS A 374 -29.96 7.36 11.76
N VAL A 375 -28.96 6.52 11.57
CA VAL A 375 -27.57 6.92 11.32
C VAL A 375 -27.05 6.14 10.10
N PHE A 376 -26.60 6.87 9.09
CA PHE A 376 -25.86 6.32 7.95
C PHE A 376 -24.39 6.68 8.07
N LEU A 377 -23.50 5.70 7.92
CA LEU A 377 -22.06 5.90 7.84
C LEU A 377 -21.57 5.45 6.46
N LEU A 378 -21.23 6.41 5.60
CA LEU A 378 -20.73 6.17 4.25
C LEU A 378 -19.20 6.23 4.25
N LYS A 379 -18.55 5.10 3.97
CA LYS A 379 -17.12 4.97 3.70
C LYS A 379 -16.88 5.18 2.21
N LEU A 380 -16.22 6.28 1.88
CA LEU A 380 -15.89 6.67 0.52
C LEU A 380 -14.53 6.08 0.13
N GLU A 381 -14.58 5.01 -0.63
CA GLU A 381 -13.41 4.27 -1.13
C GLU A 381 -12.42 5.18 -1.88
N SER A 382 -11.14 5.07 -1.57
CA SER A 382 -10.03 5.76 -2.24
C SER A 382 -10.30 7.26 -2.50
N THR A 383 -10.97 7.96 -1.58
CA THR A 383 -11.45 9.34 -1.77
C THR A 383 -10.62 10.33 -0.95
N ARG A 384 -9.92 11.22 -1.66
CA ARG A 384 -9.08 12.28 -1.07
C ARG A 384 -9.90 13.51 -0.69
N VAL A 385 -9.39 14.32 0.24
CA VAL A 385 -10.03 15.59 0.61
C VAL A 385 -10.10 16.60 -0.55
N ASP A 386 -9.10 16.64 -1.43
CA ASP A 386 -8.92 17.65 -2.47
C ASP A 386 -9.69 17.37 -3.77
N VAL A 387 -10.42 16.24 -3.79
CA VAL A 387 -11.36 15.84 -4.83
C VAL A 387 -12.81 15.76 -4.32
N PHE A 388 -13.05 16.18 -3.08
CA PHE A 388 -14.37 16.18 -2.45
C PHE A 388 -14.67 17.57 -1.86
N PRO A 389 -14.98 18.59 -2.70
CA PRO A 389 -15.17 18.53 -4.16
C PRO A 389 -13.87 18.72 -4.97
N VAL A 390 -13.91 18.41 -6.27
CA VAL A 390 -12.82 18.74 -7.21
C VAL A 390 -12.88 20.24 -7.51
N ARG A 391 -11.89 21.00 -7.03
CA ARG A 391 -11.90 22.47 -7.12
C ARG A 391 -11.01 22.99 -8.25
N ARG A 392 -11.37 24.16 -8.80
CA ARG A 392 -10.55 24.88 -9.79
C ARG A 392 -9.24 25.39 -9.20
N GLU A 393 -9.31 26.01 -8.01
CA GLU A 393 -8.14 26.49 -7.27
C GLU A 393 -7.67 25.43 -6.27
N SER A 394 -7.18 24.31 -6.80
CA SER A 394 -6.54 23.23 -6.02
C SER A 394 -5.44 22.58 -6.86
N TRP A 395 -4.61 21.77 -6.21
CA TRP A 395 -3.59 20.97 -6.87
C TRP A 395 -4.13 20.12 -8.04
N VAL A 396 -5.28 19.48 -7.84
CA VAL A 396 -5.95 18.71 -8.89
C VAL A 396 -6.43 19.63 -10.03
N GLY A 397 -6.99 20.81 -9.69
CA GLY A 397 -7.35 21.83 -10.67
C GLY A 397 -6.16 22.33 -11.49
N ASP A 398 -5.00 22.53 -10.85
CA ASP A 398 -3.75 22.93 -11.49
C ASP A 398 -3.28 21.86 -12.47
N ILE A 399 -3.31 20.58 -12.07
CA ILE A 399 -2.96 19.46 -12.93
C ILE A 399 -3.88 19.38 -14.17
N ILE A 400 -5.18 19.59 -13.98
CA ILE A 400 -6.15 19.64 -15.07
C ILE A 400 -5.81 20.80 -16.02
N ARG A 401 -5.57 21.99 -15.48
CA ARG A 401 -5.23 23.19 -16.25
C ARG A 401 -3.94 23.04 -17.05
N ASP A 402 -2.91 22.47 -16.42
CA ASP A 402 -1.61 22.18 -17.05
C ASP A 402 -1.74 21.14 -18.17
N SER A 403 -2.70 20.22 -18.07
CA SER A 403 -2.96 19.27 -19.14
C SER A 403 -3.37 19.96 -20.45
N TYR A 404 -4.08 21.11 -20.37
CA TYR A 404 -4.51 21.91 -21.52
C TYR A 404 -3.55 23.07 -21.87
N GLY A 405 -2.36 23.14 -21.26
CA GLY A 405 -1.41 24.22 -21.51
C GLY A 405 -1.83 25.58 -20.93
N GLY A 406 -2.65 25.58 -19.87
CA GLY A 406 -3.00 26.77 -19.10
C GLY A 406 -4.45 27.23 -19.23
N THR A 407 -5.14 26.92 -20.32
CA THR A 407 -6.54 27.34 -20.56
C THR A 407 -7.45 26.13 -20.72
N ILE A 408 -8.40 25.97 -19.80
CA ILE A 408 -9.37 24.86 -19.82
C ILE A 408 -10.48 25.18 -20.83
N PRO A 409 -10.83 24.25 -21.75
CA PRO A 409 -11.97 24.45 -22.66
C PRO A 409 -13.31 24.53 -21.94
N ASP A 410 -14.23 25.39 -22.40
CA ASP A 410 -15.56 25.60 -21.76
C ASP A 410 -16.36 24.30 -21.56
N VAL A 411 -16.26 23.35 -22.51
CA VAL A 411 -16.94 22.05 -22.41
C VAL A 411 -16.40 21.23 -21.24
N VAL A 412 -15.09 21.30 -20.99
CA VAL A 412 -14.44 20.61 -19.87
C VAL A 412 -14.81 21.29 -18.56
N ASP A 413 -14.86 22.62 -18.55
CA ASP A 413 -15.30 23.42 -17.40
C ASP A 413 -16.71 23.02 -16.94
N GLN A 414 -17.65 22.90 -17.89
CA GLN A 414 -19.01 22.44 -17.61
C GLN A 414 -19.08 20.99 -17.09
N ARG A 415 -18.21 20.10 -17.60
CA ARG A 415 -18.12 18.72 -17.09
C ARG A 415 -17.63 18.70 -15.65
N LEU A 416 -16.61 19.50 -15.33
CA LEU A 416 -16.06 19.63 -13.98
C LEU A 416 -17.05 20.26 -13.00
N ALA A 417 -17.82 21.26 -13.44
CA ALA A 417 -18.90 21.87 -12.65
C ALA A 417 -19.98 20.85 -12.23
N ASN A 418 -20.19 19.79 -13.02
CA ASN A 418 -21.16 18.74 -12.72
C ASN A 418 -20.57 17.52 -12.03
N LEU A 419 -19.26 17.50 -11.77
CA LEU A 419 -18.56 16.30 -11.33
C LEU A 419 -18.79 15.95 -9.86
N SER A 420 -18.79 16.96 -8.98
CA SER A 420 -18.80 16.77 -7.53
C SER A 420 -19.80 17.69 -6.82
N ARG A 421 -21.02 17.81 -7.36
CA ARG A 421 -22.05 18.73 -6.86
C ARG A 421 -22.54 18.37 -5.47
N ASN A 422 -22.67 17.07 -5.17
CA ASN A 422 -23.10 16.65 -3.83
C ASN A 422 -21.99 16.92 -2.81
N ALA A 423 -20.72 16.72 -3.18
CA ALA A 423 -19.59 17.12 -2.35
C ALA A 423 -19.57 18.64 -2.05
N GLU A 424 -19.83 19.52 -3.02
CA GLU A 424 -19.95 20.98 -2.77
C GLU A 424 -21.07 21.28 -1.76
N ARG A 425 -22.25 20.66 -1.95
CA ARG A 425 -23.41 20.83 -1.07
C ARG A 425 -23.14 20.37 0.37
N LEU A 426 -22.44 19.25 0.53
CA LEU A 426 -22.17 18.64 1.83
C LEU A 426 -21.03 19.32 2.59
N THR A 427 -20.01 19.79 1.88
CA THR A 427 -18.84 20.46 2.47
C THR A 427 -19.03 21.96 2.67
N GLY A 428 -19.99 22.58 1.95
CA GLY A 428 -20.14 24.04 1.91
C GLY A 428 -18.91 24.73 1.32
N VAL A 429 -18.15 24.04 0.48
CA VAL A 429 -17.00 24.56 -0.26
C VAL A 429 -17.37 24.58 -1.74
N SER A 430 -17.26 25.75 -2.38
CA SER A 430 -17.47 25.83 -3.82
C SER A 430 -16.31 25.23 -4.59
N ALA A 431 -16.61 24.60 -5.71
CA ALA A 431 -15.62 24.11 -6.66
C ALA A 431 -15.10 25.21 -7.61
N ASP A 432 -15.76 26.37 -7.66
CA ASP A 432 -15.42 27.53 -8.50
C ASP A 432 -15.35 27.26 -10.02
N TRP A 433 -16.07 26.23 -10.49
CA TRP A 433 -16.34 25.96 -11.91
C TRP A 433 -17.58 26.71 -12.40
N ALA A 434 -17.73 26.89 -13.72
CA ALA A 434 -18.87 27.61 -14.30
C ALA A 434 -20.17 26.79 -14.19
N HIS A 435 -20.91 27.01 -13.10
CA HIS A 435 -22.23 26.42 -12.88
C HIS A 435 -23.28 27.00 -13.83
N SER A 436 -24.12 26.14 -14.42
CA SER A 436 -25.27 26.56 -15.22
C SER A 436 -26.45 27.10 -14.37
N ASP A 437 -26.44 26.79 -13.07
CA ASP A 437 -27.50 27.08 -12.11
C ASP A 437 -26.93 27.49 -10.74
N HIS A 438 -27.64 28.37 -10.03
CA HIS A 438 -27.20 28.90 -8.72
C HIS A 438 -27.69 28.06 -7.54
N SER A 439 -27.98 26.77 -7.72
CA SER A 439 -28.65 25.90 -6.74
C SER A 439 -27.73 25.34 -5.64
N TRP A 440 -26.72 26.10 -5.21
CA TRP A 440 -25.75 25.67 -4.21
C TRP A 440 -26.13 26.23 -2.82
N GLU A 441 -26.92 25.47 -2.06
CA GLU A 441 -27.12 25.75 -0.63
C GLU A 441 -26.45 24.67 0.21
N PRO A 442 -25.47 25.02 1.08
CA PRO A 442 -24.85 24.06 1.96
C PRO A 442 -25.90 23.33 2.81
N ARG A 443 -25.84 21.99 2.80
CA ARG A 443 -26.68 21.20 3.70
C ARG A 443 -26.16 21.35 5.13
N GLY A 444 -27.09 21.36 6.08
CA GLY A 444 -26.79 21.42 7.51
C GLY A 444 -25.85 20.31 7.96
N GLY A 445 -24.92 20.62 8.87
CA GLY A 445 -23.85 19.68 9.23
C GLY A 445 -22.50 20.33 9.51
N MET A 446 -21.48 19.51 9.69
CA MET A 446 -20.09 19.95 9.82
C MET A 446 -19.21 19.27 8.79
N TYR A 447 -18.23 20.01 8.30
CA TYR A 447 -17.15 19.50 7.46
C TYR A 447 -15.81 19.75 8.15
N ALA A 448 -15.03 18.69 8.35
CA ALA A 448 -13.69 18.79 8.90
C ALA A 448 -12.67 18.96 7.76
N THR A 449 -11.98 20.09 7.72
CA THR A 449 -11.05 20.43 6.63
C THR A 449 -9.71 19.69 6.76
N ASN A 450 -9.36 19.25 7.97
CA ASN A 450 -8.07 18.60 8.29
C ASN A 450 -8.25 17.20 8.91
N ALA A 451 -9.04 16.35 8.24
CA ALA A 451 -9.36 15.00 8.68
C ALA A 451 -8.44 13.93 8.05
N TYR A 452 -7.89 13.06 8.89
CA TYR A 452 -7.01 11.97 8.47
C TYR A 452 -7.65 10.61 8.77
N THR A 453 -7.42 9.62 7.92
CA THR A 453 -7.89 8.26 8.22
C THR A 453 -7.06 7.62 9.33
N GLY A 454 -7.66 6.75 10.14
CA GLY A 454 -6.95 5.90 11.10
C GLY A 454 -6.10 4.81 10.43
N ASP A 455 -6.42 4.43 9.18
CA ASP A 455 -5.62 3.50 8.39
C ASP A 455 -5.82 3.71 6.89
N THR A 456 -4.76 3.55 6.10
CA THR A 456 -4.81 3.68 4.64
C THR A 456 -5.17 2.38 3.88
N PHE A 457 -5.52 1.33 4.60
CA PHE A 457 -6.07 0.06 4.10
C PHE A 457 -7.56 0.00 4.44
N THR A 458 -8.40 -0.18 3.41
CA THR A 458 -9.87 -0.08 3.49
C THR A 458 -10.47 -0.79 4.70
N LEU A 459 -10.13 -2.06 4.93
CA LEU A 459 -10.73 -2.89 6.00
C LEU A 459 -10.39 -2.37 7.40
N LYS A 460 -9.13 -2.00 7.62
CA LYS A 460 -8.66 -1.42 8.89
C LYS A 460 -9.28 -0.03 9.12
N SER A 461 -9.46 0.75 8.05
CA SER A 461 -10.12 2.05 8.14
C SER A 461 -11.61 1.97 8.52
N ILE A 462 -12.30 0.88 8.14
CA ILE A 462 -13.68 0.61 8.54
C ILE A 462 -13.72 0.42 10.05
N LEU A 463 -12.82 -0.39 10.60
CA LEU A 463 -12.71 -0.59 12.04
C LEU A 463 -12.45 0.75 12.77
N ALA A 464 -11.55 1.60 12.26
CA ALA A 464 -11.31 2.91 12.86
C ALA A 464 -12.58 3.79 12.91
N SER A 465 -13.44 3.71 11.89
CA SER A 465 -14.63 4.55 11.77
C SER A 465 -15.84 4.00 12.52
N VAL A 466 -16.00 2.68 12.54
CA VAL A 466 -17.14 1.97 13.15
C VAL A 466 -16.89 1.69 14.64
N CYS A 467 -15.62 1.53 15.04
CA CYS A 467 -15.23 1.23 16.41
C CYS A 467 -14.51 2.38 17.11
N GLY A 468 -14.11 3.45 16.40
CA GLY A 468 -13.54 4.63 17.03
C GLY A 468 -12.18 4.40 17.71
N ILE A 469 -11.44 3.39 17.25
CA ILE A 469 -10.16 2.96 17.84
C ILE A 469 -9.06 2.86 16.79
N ALA A 470 -7.81 2.89 17.25
CA ALA A 470 -6.65 2.69 16.40
C ALA A 470 -6.57 1.25 15.86
N PRO A 471 -6.40 1.05 14.54
CA PRO A 471 -6.24 -0.29 13.95
C PRO A 471 -4.97 -1.02 14.40
N LEU A 472 -4.94 -2.35 14.21
CA LEU A 472 -3.83 -3.18 14.66
C LEU A 472 -2.63 -3.02 13.71
N VAL A 473 -1.47 -2.71 14.29
CA VAL A 473 -0.19 -2.50 13.58
C VAL A 473 0.42 -3.84 13.17
N VAL A 474 -0.20 -4.49 12.19
CA VAL A 474 0.23 -5.75 11.57
C VAL A 474 -0.17 -5.79 10.10
N ASP A 475 0.49 -6.66 9.35
CA ASP A 475 0.28 -6.81 7.92
C ASP A 475 -1.09 -7.40 7.61
N PHE A 476 -1.85 -6.74 6.73
CA PHE A 476 -3.20 -7.13 6.30
C PHE A 476 -4.24 -7.16 7.43
N ASN A 477 -5.48 -7.49 7.08
CA ASN A 477 -6.58 -7.65 8.03
C ASN A 477 -6.30 -8.86 8.94
N LYS A 478 -6.11 -8.57 10.23
CA LYS A 478 -5.89 -9.57 11.29
C LYS A 478 -6.72 -9.28 12.53
N GLU A 479 -7.42 -8.16 12.56
CA GLU A 479 -8.23 -7.71 13.69
C GLU A 479 -9.31 -8.72 14.05
N TYR A 480 -9.85 -9.44 13.07
CA TYR A 480 -10.82 -10.51 13.31
C TYR A 480 -10.27 -11.71 14.10
N LEU A 481 -8.94 -11.84 14.23
CA LEU A 481 -8.27 -12.89 15.00
C LEU A 481 -7.90 -12.45 16.42
N HIS A 482 -8.01 -11.15 16.71
CA HIS A 482 -7.47 -10.53 17.92
C HIS A 482 -8.57 -9.79 18.69
N HIS A 483 -8.24 -9.36 19.91
CA HIS A 483 -9.19 -8.70 20.78
C HIS A 483 -9.47 -7.28 20.28
N ILE A 484 -10.73 -6.98 19.92
CA ILE A 484 -11.17 -5.60 19.66
C ILE A 484 -11.56 -5.01 21.01
N TYR A 485 -10.69 -4.16 21.54
CA TYR A 485 -10.73 -3.74 22.94
C TYR A 485 -11.86 -2.76 23.29
N GLU A 486 -12.46 -2.06 22.32
CA GLU A 486 -13.66 -1.23 22.55
C GLU A 486 -14.87 -1.76 21.75
N PRO A 487 -16.10 -1.63 22.29
CA PRO A 487 -17.30 -1.97 21.56
C PRO A 487 -17.49 -1.06 20.35
N CYS A 488 -17.61 -1.66 19.17
CA CYS A 488 -18.00 -0.97 17.94
C CYS A 488 -19.45 -0.44 18.00
N MET A 489 -19.80 0.52 17.14
CA MET A 489 -21.14 1.13 17.12
C MET A 489 -22.29 0.10 17.03
N PRO A 490 -22.22 -0.98 16.23
CA PRO A 490 -23.24 -2.04 16.25
C PRO A 490 -23.37 -2.74 17.62
N HIS A 491 -22.25 -2.96 18.32
CA HIS A 491 -22.27 -3.53 19.67
C HIS A 491 -22.92 -2.58 20.68
N ILE A 492 -22.59 -1.29 20.61
CA ILE A 492 -23.20 -0.26 21.46
C ILE A 492 -24.72 -0.26 21.26
N PHE A 493 -25.18 -0.26 20.00
CA PHE A 493 -26.60 -0.29 19.68
C PHE A 493 -27.30 -1.58 20.12
N ASP A 494 -26.65 -2.74 19.97
CA ASP A 494 -27.15 -4.01 20.52
C ASP A 494 -27.25 -3.97 22.06
N ALA A 495 -26.33 -3.30 22.74
CA ALA A 495 -26.39 -3.11 24.18
C ALA A 495 -27.55 -2.20 24.60
N LEU A 496 -27.80 -1.10 23.86
CA LEU A 496 -28.97 -0.25 24.08
C LEU A 496 -30.28 -1.03 23.89
N ASN A 497 -30.35 -1.91 22.90
CA ASN A 497 -31.52 -2.77 22.68
C ASN A 497 -31.79 -3.70 23.87
N ALA A 498 -30.74 -4.23 24.48
CA ALA A 498 -30.85 -5.11 25.64
C ALA A 498 -31.42 -4.37 26.86
N LEU A 499 -31.08 -3.09 27.03
CA LEU A 499 -31.64 -2.25 28.12
C LEU A 499 -33.15 -2.09 27.97
N SER A 500 -33.61 -1.72 26.77
CA SER A 500 -35.03 -1.52 26.48
C SER A 500 -35.87 -2.80 26.65
N GLY A 501 -35.27 -3.98 26.50
CA GLY A 501 -35.93 -5.29 26.62
C GLY A 501 -36.16 -5.79 28.05
N THR A 502 -35.54 -5.20 29.08
CA THR A 502 -35.67 -5.66 30.48
C THR A 502 -36.97 -5.24 31.17
N ASN A 503 -37.71 -4.29 30.58
CA ASN A 503 -39.03 -3.88 31.06
C ASN A 503 -40.13 -4.72 30.40
N GLU A 504 -40.40 -5.93 30.93
CA GLU A 504 -41.48 -6.84 30.50
C GLU A 504 -42.91 -6.23 30.55
N SER A 505 -43.06 -4.94 30.89
CA SER A 505 -44.35 -4.24 30.99
C SER A 505 -44.66 -3.25 29.87
N SER A 506 -43.76 -3.03 28.89
CA SER A 506 -44.02 -2.11 27.76
C SER A 506 -44.06 -2.82 26.41
N HIS A 507 -45.07 -3.66 26.20
CA HIS A 507 -45.55 -4.03 24.86
C HIS A 507 -46.22 -2.87 24.10
N VAL A 508 -45.99 -1.62 24.53
CA VAL A 508 -46.44 -0.42 23.83
C VAL A 508 -45.26 0.12 23.04
N LYS A 509 -45.10 -0.34 21.79
CA LYS A 509 -44.32 0.41 20.79
C LYS A 509 -45.10 1.71 20.51
N GLY A 510 -44.97 2.68 21.40
CA GLY A 510 -45.51 4.02 21.18
C GLY A 510 -44.81 4.68 19.99
N ASP A 511 -45.39 5.78 19.51
CA ASP A 511 -44.85 6.57 18.39
C ASP A 511 -43.52 7.30 18.74
N ASP A 512 -42.98 7.10 19.95
CA ASP A 512 -41.69 7.67 20.36
C ASP A 512 -40.52 6.78 19.88
N PHE A 513 -39.81 7.25 18.85
CA PHE A 513 -38.69 6.52 18.27
C PHE A 513 -37.52 6.27 19.23
N LYS A 514 -37.42 7.01 20.35
CA LYS A 514 -36.31 6.84 21.31
C LYS A 514 -36.31 5.45 21.95
N THR A 515 -37.47 4.80 22.06
CA THR A 515 -37.61 3.46 22.65
C THR A 515 -37.54 2.35 21.59
N TRP A 516 -37.41 2.69 20.31
CA TRP A 516 -37.33 1.72 19.23
C TRP A 516 -35.95 1.06 19.21
N PRO A 517 -35.87 -0.27 19.03
CA PRO A 517 -34.58 -0.96 18.95
C PRO A 517 -33.82 -0.57 17.68
N TRP A 518 -32.50 -0.54 17.78
CA TRP A 518 -31.58 -0.36 16.66
C TRP A 518 -31.35 -1.66 15.89
N HIS A 519 -31.26 -1.55 14.58
CA HIS A 519 -30.86 -2.59 13.66
C HIS A 519 -29.63 -2.11 12.89
N SER A 520 -28.56 -2.91 12.91
CA SER A 520 -27.29 -2.57 12.26
C SER A 520 -27.09 -3.42 11.01
N VAL A 521 -26.82 -2.78 9.87
CA VAL A 521 -26.62 -3.46 8.58
C VAL A 521 -25.43 -2.86 7.83
N PHE A 522 -24.66 -3.73 7.16
CA PHE A 522 -23.56 -3.33 6.29
C PHE A 522 -23.93 -3.53 4.81
N MET A 523 -23.67 -2.56 3.93
CA MET A 523 -23.99 -2.68 2.51
C MET A 523 -22.81 -2.30 1.62
N GLN A 524 -22.50 -3.11 0.62
CA GLN A 524 -21.56 -2.78 -0.44
C GLN A 524 -21.94 -3.52 -1.73
N SER A 525 -21.64 -2.95 -2.89
CA SER A 525 -21.95 -3.59 -4.18
C SER A 525 -20.82 -4.49 -4.69
N ILE A 526 -19.73 -4.56 -3.91
CA ILE A 526 -18.50 -5.30 -4.19
C ILE A 526 -18.36 -6.54 -3.30
N THR A 527 -17.38 -7.38 -3.64
CA THR A 527 -17.06 -8.59 -2.90
C THR A 527 -16.55 -8.32 -1.50
N ASP A 528 -16.96 -9.15 -0.55
CA ASP A 528 -16.49 -9.16 0.84
C ASP A 528 -15.53 -10.31 1.16
N THR A 529 -15.05 -11.05 0.16
CA THR A 529 -14.13 -12.17 0.39
C THR A 529 -12.66 -11.73 0.37
N TYR A 530 -12.37 -10.51 -0.06
CA TYR A 530 -11.01 -9.99 -0.07
C TYR A 530 -10.49 -9.84 1.35
N ASP A 531 -9.31 -10.41 1.59
CA ASP A 531 -8.57 -10.34 2.86
C ASP A 531 -9.46 -10.57 4.11
N ASN A 532 -10.34 -11.56 4.05
CA ASN A 532 -11.20 -12.00 5.16
C ASN A 532 -12.15 -10.91 5.69
N GLN A 533 -12.61 -9.96 4.86
CA GLN A 533 -13.63 -8.99 5.27
C GLN A 533 -14.91 -9.68 5.77
N ASP A 534 -15.29 -10.82 5.18
CA ASP A 534 -16.43 -11.65 5.59
C ASP A 534 -16.32 -12.17 7.02
N LEU A 535 -15.10 -12.39 7.53
CA LEU A 535 -14.82 -12.74 8.92
C LEU A 535 -14.72 -11.51 9.83
N LEU A 536 -14.27 -10.36 9.30
CA LEU A 536 -14.17 -9.12 10.06
C LEU A 536 -15.55 -8.53 10.41
N LEU A 537 -16.47 -8.41 9.44
CA LEU A 537 -17.76 -7.73 9.63
C LEU A 537 -18.58 -8.28 10.81
N PRO A 538 -18.71 -9.61 11.02
CA PRO A 538 -19.37 -10.17 12.20
C PRO A 538 -18.70 -9.80 13.52
N VAL A 539 -17.36 -9.71 13.54
CA VAL A 539 -16.59 -9.32 14.73
C VAL A 539 -16.78 -7.83 15.04
N LEU A 540 -17.08 -6.99 14.04
CA LEU A 540 -17.48 -5.59 14.24
C LEU A 540 -18.95 -5.43 14.69
N GLY A 541 -19.71 -6.53 14.77
CA GLY A 541 -21.11 -6.57 15.21
C GLY A 541 -22.14 -6.51 14.09
N PHE A 542 -21.74 -6.53 12.82
CA PHE A 542 -22.69 -6.60 11.69
C PHE A 542 -23.17 -8.03 11.46
N LYS A 543 -24.43 -8.30 11.83
CA LYS A 543 -25.09 -9.59 11.60
C LYS A 543 -25.71 -9.68 10.20
N ASP A 544 -26.21 -8.56 9.70
CA ASP A 544 -26.84 -8.46 8.38
C ASP A 544 -25.95 -7.68 7.42
N LYS A 545 -25.80 -8.21 6.21
CA LYS A 545 -25.02 -7.59 5.14
C LYS A 545 -25.60 -7.79 3.75
N VAL A 546 -25.39 -6.80 2.88
CA VAL A 546 -25.65 -6.88 1.43
C VAL A 546 -24.33 -6.73 0.70
N THR A 547 -23.95 -7.73 -0.10
CA THR A 547 -22.70 -7.76 -0.87
C THR A 547 -22.96 -8.19 -2.31
N ASP A 548 -21.93 -8.22 -3.17
CA ASP A 548 -22.07 -8.68 -4.55
C ASP A 548 -22.70 -10.08 -4.67
N THR A 549 -22.40 -10.97 -3.72
CA THR A 549 -22.97 -12.32 -3.65
C THR A 549 -24.48 -12.30 -3.42
N ARG A 550 -24.97 -11.37 -2.59
CA ARG A 550 -26.40 -11.18 -2.31
C ARG A 550 -27.11 -10.62 -3.53
N ILE A 551 -26.52 -9.60 -4.17
CA ILE A 551 -27.05 -8.99 -5.40
C ILE A 551 -27.17 -10.04 -6.50
N GLU A 552 -26.13 -10.84 -6.73
CA GLU A 552 -26.13 -11.92 -7.72
C GLU A 552 -27.22 -12.94 -7.43
N LYS A 553 -27.36 -13.38 -6.17
CA LYS A 553 -28.40 -14.34 -5.77
C LYS A 553 -29.80 -13.79 -6.04
N ASP A 554 -30.08 -12.58 -5.54
CA ASP A 554 -31.41 -11.98 -5.68
C ASP A 554 -31.74 -11.70 -7.15
N SER A 555 -30.76 -11.31 -7.98
CA SER A 555 -30.97 -11.07 -9.42
C SER A 555 -31.47 -12.31 -10.17
N ARG A 556 -31.09 -13.52 -9.72
CA ARG A 556 -31.55 -14.78 -10.31
C ARG A 556 -32.99 -15.09 -9.94
N GLU A 557 -33.46 -14.54 -8.82
CA GLU A 557 -34.80 -14.75 -8.27
C GLU A 557 -35.78 -13.63 -8.68
N ARG A 558 -35.27 -12.48 -9.17
CA ARG A 558 -36.09 -11.35 -9.61
C ARG A 558 -36.96 -11.71 -10.81
N LYS A 559 -38.23 -11.30 -10.75
CA LYS A 559 -39.24 -11.49 -11.81
C LYS A 559 -39.31 -10.32 -12.80
N ASP A 560 -38.67 -9.20 -12.50
CA ASP A 560 -38.67 -7.97 -13.32
C ASP A 560 -37.78 -8.08 -14.57
N GLY A 561 -36.92 -9.10 -14.64
CA GLY A 561 -36.01 -9.33 -15.76
C GLY A 561 -34.75 -8.46 -15.73
N HIS A 562 -34.54 -7.62 -14.71
CA HIS A 562 -33.33 -6.82 -14.55
C HIS A 562 -32.14 -7.72 -14.24
N LYS A 563 -31.05 -7.58 -14.99
CA LYS A 563 -29.82 -8.35 -14.81
C LYS A 563 -28.65 -7.39 -14.59
N PRO A 564 -28.23 -7.21 -13.32
CA PRO A 564 -27.16 -6.28 -12.99
C PRO A 564 -25.86 -6.75 -13.66
N LYS A 565 -25.04 -5.80 -14.11
CA LYS A 565 -23.74 -6.10 -14.75
C LYS A 565 -22.62 -5.58 -13.88
N LYS A 566 -21.64 -6.44 -13.62
CA LYS A 566 -20.42 -6.02 -12.93
C LYS A 566 -19.64 -5.01 -13.79
N PHE A 567 -19.14 -3.95 -13.17
CA PHE A 567 -18.29 -2.95 -13.85
C PHE A 567 -16.85 -3.46 -13.97
N ASN A 568 -16.40 -4.27 -13.01
CA ASN A 568 -15.11 -4.94 -13.04
C ASN A 568 -15.14 -6.25 -12.22
N PHE A 569 -13.97 -6.77 -11.86
CA PHE A 569 -13.88 -8.01 -11.08
C PHE A 569 -14.27 -7.85 -9.61
N TRP A 570 -14.38 -6.63 -9.08
CA TRP A 570 -14.76 -6.35 -7.69
C TRP A 570 -16.26 -6.46 -7.47
N GLY A 571 -17.10 -5.94 -8.37
CA GLY A 571 -18.54 -5.96 -8.14
C GLY A 571 -19.42 -5.21 -9.13
N TYR A 572 -20.59 -4.82 -8.66
CA TYR A 572 -21.63 -4.09 -9.39
C TYR A 572 -21.54 -2.59 -9.11
N PRO A 573 -22.01 -1.74 -10.03
CA PRO A 573 -22.15 -0.31 -9.75
C PRO A 573 -23.05 -0.08 -8.52
N GLU A 574 -22.78 0.94 -7.72
CA GLU A 574 -23.45 1.16 -6.44
C GLU A 574 -24.96 1.35 -6.57
N HIS A 575 -25.45 1.90 -7.68
CA HIS A 575 -26.90 2.09 -7.91
C HIS A 575 -27.71 0.79 -7.80
N GLU A 576 -27.09 -0.38 -7.97
CA GLU A 576 -27.74 -1.69 -7.77
C GLU A 576 -28.13 -1.94 -6.30
N LEU A 577 -27.58 -1.16 -5.36
CA LEU A 577 -27.94 -1.18 -3.94
C LEU A 577 -29.22 -0.38 -3.63
N ARG A 578 -29.69 0.50 -4.53
CA ARG A 578 -30.89 1.32 -4.32
C ARG A 578 -32.09 0.55 -3.74
N PRO A 579 -32.54 -0.60 -4.31
CA PRO A 579 -33.67 -1.34 -3.74
C PRO A 579 -33.41 -1.82 -2.30
N TYR A 580 -32.18 -2.17 -1.96
CA TYR A 580 -31.83 -2.66 -0.62
C TYR A 580 -31.86 -1.56 0.43
N PHE A 581 -31.41 -0.35 0.09
CA PHE A 581 -31.52 0.81 0.96
C PHE A 581 -33.00 1.17 1.22
N ILE A 582 -33.81 1.18 0.16
CA ILE A 582 -35.26 1.42 0.25
C ILE A 582 -35.92 0.37 1.15
N ASP A 583 -35.60 -0.90 0.93
CA ASP A 583 -36.19 -2.00 1.69
C ASP A 583 -35.77 -1.98 3.17
N ALA A 584 -34.51 -1.65 3.48
CA ALA A 584 -34.04 -1.49 4.85
C ALA A 584 -34.76 -0.37 5.60
N LEU A 585 -34.91 0.81 4.98
CA LEU A 585 -35.67 1.93 5.57
C LEU A 585 -37.15 1.59 5.73
N LYS A 586 -37.80 1.01 4.72
CA LYS A 586 -39.20 0.57 4.82
C LYS A 586 -39.39 -0.48 5.89
N HIS A 587 -38.45 -1.40 6.04
CA HIS A 587 -38.47 -2.40 7.10
C HIS A 587 -38.40 -1.73 8.47
N ALA A 588 -37.43 -0.83 8.66
CA ALA A 588 -37.22 -0.13 9.92
C ALA A 588 -38.46 0.66 10.34
N GLU A 589 -39.03 1.46 9.44
CA GLU A 589 -40.24 2.23 9.72
C GLU A 589 -41.45 1.34 10.00
N LYS A 590 -41.63 0.26 9.23
CA LYS A 590 -42.75 -0.67 9.42
C LYS A 590 -42.68 -1.42 10.76
N HIS A 591 -41.48 -1.73 11.24
CA HIS A 591 -41.28 -2.51 12.46
C HIS A 591 -40.94 -1.65 13.67
N HIS A 592 -40.96 -0.31 13.54
CA HIS A 592 -40.55 0.61 14.60
C HIS A 592 -39.14 0.27 15.10
N GLU A 593 -38.18 0.27 14.16
CA GLU A 593 -36.76 0.06 14.41
C GLU A 593 -35.97 1.29 13.96
N ARG A 594 -34.84 1.52 14.60
CA ARG A 594 -33.85 2.53 14.22
C ARG A 594 -32.79 1.86 13.37
N LEU A 595 -32.22 2.58 12.42
CA LEU A 595 -31.28 1.99 11.47
C LEU A 595 -29.89 2.57 11.68
N PHE A 596 -28.91 1.69 11.86
CA PHE A 596 -27.49 2.02 11.70
C PHE A 596 -26.97 1.32 10.44
N LEU A 597 -26.88 2.05 9.35
CA LEU A 597 -26.43 1.51 8.06
C LEU A 597 -25.03 2.00 7.76
N THR A 598 -24.10 1.07 7.63
CA THR A 598 -22.75 1.37 7.13
C THR A 598 -22.64 0.95 5.67
N HIS A 599 -22.11 1.82 4.81
CA HIS A 599 -21.96 1.56 3.39
C HIS A 599 -20.54 1.85 2.92
N LEU A 600 -19.90 0.88 2.26
CA LEU A 600 -18.63 1.08 1.53
C LEU A 600 -18.91 1.25 0.04
N THR A 601 -18.49 2.38 -0.53
CA THR A 601 -18.50 2.60 -1.99
C THR A 601 -17.39 1.77 -2.65
N GLY A 602 -17.45 1.48 -3.94
CA GLY A 602 -16.45 0.64 -4.62
C GLY A 602 -15.96 1.17 -5.98
N GLN A 603 -16.67 2.11 -6.61
CA GLN A 603 -16.39 2.57 -7.97
C GLN A 603 -15.04 3.29 -8.11
N THR A 604 -14.60 3.95 -7.05
CA THR A 604 -13.35 4.71 -6.96
C THR A 604 -12.14 3.83 -6.67
N HIS A 605 -12.31 2.52 -6.43
CA HIS A 605 -11.20 1.58 -6.31
C HIS A 605 -10.55 1.30 -7.68
N TYR A 606 -9.23 1.06 -7.69
CA TYR A 606 -8.50 0.63 -8.89
C TYR A 606 -9.09 -0.68 -9.47
N PRO A 607 -9.31 -0.83 -10.80
CA PRO A 607 -8.71 -0.07 -11.93
C PRO A 607 -9.52 1.12 -12.49
N TRP A 608 -10.49 1.67 -11.75
CA TRP A 608 -11.38 2.76 -12.21
C TRP A 608 -12.08 2.47 -13.54
N ASP A 609 -12.63 1.26 -13.65
CA ASP A 609 -13.55 0.94 -14.74
C ASP A 609 -14.88 1.67 -14.51
N MET A 610 -15.47 2.19 -15.58
CA MET A 610 -16.80 2.79 -15.54
C MET A 610 -17.90 1.71 -15.60
N PRO A 611 -19.11 1.98 -15.08
CA PRO A 611 -20.26 1.11 -15.30
C PRO A 611 -20.47 0.79 -16.78
N VAL A 612 -20.98 -0.42 -17.07
CA VAL A 612 -21.14 -0.88 -18.46
C VAL A 612 -22.14 -0.01 -19.22
N GLY A 613 -21.64 0.75 -20.19
CA GLY A 613 -22.44 1.67 -21.02
C GLY A 613 -22.14 3.14 -20.78
N ASP A 614 -21.51 3.46 -19.64
CA ASP A 614 -21.06 4.81 -19.33
C ASP A 614 -19.82 5.17 -20.16
N LYS A 615 -19.76 6.42 -20.61
CA LYS A 615 -18.61 6.93 -21.37
C LYS A 615 -17.62 7.58 -20.41
N ILE A 616 -16.33 7.37 -20.66
CA ILE A 616 -15.28 8.15 -20.02
C ILE A 616 -15.26 9.52 -20.71
N GLU A 617 -15.61 10.56 -19.96
CA GLU A 617 -15.51 11.93 -20.41
C GLU A 617 -14.05 12.40 -20.33
N GLU A 618 -13.67 13.27 -21.26
CA GLU A 618 -12.36 13.92 -21.24
C GLU A 618 -12.42 15.11 -20.28
N LEU A 619 -11.91 14.91 -19.07
CA LEU A 619 -11.75 15.92 -18.02
C LEU A 619 -10.33 16.51 -18.02
N MET A 620 -9.37 15.78 -18.61
CA MET A 620 -7.97 16.18 -18.75
C MET A 620 -7.44 15.78 -20.12
N HIS A 621 -6.52 16.58 -20.67
CA HIS A 621 -5.91 16.28 -21.97
C HIS A 621 -5.04 15.02 -21.90
N HIS A 622 -5.26 14.12 -22.84
CA HIS A 622 -4.50 12.88 -22.97
C HIS A 622 -3.04 13.15 -23.36
N ASN A 623 -2.10 12.61 -22.58
CA ASN A 623 -0.71 12.45 -23.04
C ASN A 623 -0.38 10.95 -23.03
N ILE A 624 0.44 10.51 -23.99
CA ILE A 624 0.79 9.11 -24.26
C ILE A 624 1.54 8.47 -23.07
N PHE A 625 2.02 9.28 -22.11
CA PHE A 625 2.59 8.83 -20.85
C PHE A 625 1.49 8.60 -19.78
N ASN A 626 1.35 7.34 -19.34
CA ASN A 626 0.21 6.73 -18.64
C ASN A 626 -0.41 7.44 -17.40
N GLY A 627 0.28 8.35 -16.72
CA GLY A 627 -0.21 8.96 -15.48
C GLY A 627 -1.50 9.77 -15.64
N ARG A 628 -1.59 10.58 -16.71
CA ARG A 628 -2.75 11.48 -16.93
C ARG A 628 -4.03 10.74 -17.33
N ASN A 629 -3.92 9.64 -18.07
CA ASN A 629 -5.07 8.80 -18.44
C ASN A 629 -5.68 8.13 -17.20
N ARG A 630 -4.83 7.67 -16.27
CA ARG A 630 -5.28 7.08 -14.99
C ARG A 630 -6.02 8.10 -14.12
N MET A 631 -5.47 9.30 -13.99
CA MET A 631 -6.14 10.38 -13.27
C MET A 631 -7.48 10.76 -13.91
N ASN A 632 -7.58 10.85 -15.25
CA ASN A 632 -8.85 11.11 -15.92
C ASN A 632 -9.91 10.03 -15.61
N ARG A 633 -9.51 8.75 -15.56
CA ARG A 633 -10.41 7.65 -15.17
C ARG A 633 -10.87 7.75 -13.72
N TYR A 634 -9.95 8.04 -12.80
CA TYR A 634 -10.28 8.27 -11.39
C TYR A 634 -11.28 9.44 -11.21
N LEU A 635 -11.07 10.56 -11.91
CA LEU A 635 -12.01 11.68 -11.88
C LEU A 635 -13.40 11.28 -12.41
N ASN A 636 -13.47 10.46 -13.45
CA ASN A 636 -14.76 9.97 -13.96
C ASN A 636 -15.48 9.05 -12.97
N THR A 637 -14.77 8.16 -12.28
CA THR A 637 -15.38 7.28 -11.27
C THR A 637 -15.78 8.04 -10.01
N LEU A 638 -15.06 9.11 -9.64
CA LEU A 638 -15.51 10.05 -8.61
C LEU A 638 -16.87 10.68 -8.95
N GLY A 639 -17.09 11.04 -10.22
CA GLY A 639 -18.39 11.55 -10.67
C GLY A 639 -19.53 10.52 -10.55
N VAL A 640 -19.23 9.22 -10.70
CA VAL A 640 -20.20 8.15 -10.45
C VAL A 640 -20.50 8.04 -8.95
N ALA A 641 -19.46 8.06 -8.11
CA ALA A 641 -19.60 8.01 -6.66
C ALA A 641 -20.39 9.21 -6.11
N ASP A 642 -20.12 10.44 -6.59
CA ASP A 642 -20.85 11.64 -6.18
C ASP A 642 -22.34 11.57 -6.55
N ARG A 643 -22.68 11.02 -7.74
CA ARG A 643 -24.08 10.78 -8.11
C ARG A 643 -24.75 9.77 -7.18
N TRP A 644 -24.07 8.68 -6.84
CA TRP A 644 -24.59 7.70 -5.89
C TRP A 644 -24.82 8.31 -4.50
N ILE A 645 -23.94 9.18 -4.01
CA ILE A 645 -24.19 9.94 -2.77
C ILE A 645 -25.51 10.72 -2.89
N GLY A 646 -25.72 11.42 -4.00
CA GLY A 646 -26.99 12.09 -4.30
C GLY A 646 -28.20 11.15 -4.22
N GLU A 647 -28.12 9.99 -4.88
CA GLU A 647 -29.18 8.97 -4.84
C GLU A 647 -29.45 8.46 -3.42
N VAL A 648 -28.44 8.29 -2.56
CA VAL A 648 -28.64 7.91 -1.15
C VAL A 648 -29.45 8.97 -0.40
N PHE A 649 -29.15 10.25 -0.61
CA PHE A 649 -29.95 11.34 -0.02
C PHE A 649 -31.38 11.38 -0.57
N GLU A 650 -31.57 11.14 -1.87
CA GLU A 650 -32.89 11.03 -2.49
C GLU A 650 -33.70 9.88 -1.87
N ILE A 651 -33.10 8.71 -1.65
CA ILE A 651 -33.75 7.57 -0.98
C ILE A 651 -34.22 7.96 0.43
N ILE A 652 -33.37 8.65 1.20
CA ILE A 652 -33.69 9.10 2.56
C ILE A 652 -34.84 10.12 2.54
N GLU A 653 -34.85 11.03 1.56
CA GLU A 653 -35.90 12.03 1.35
C GLU A 653 -37.22 11.38 0.90
N GLU A 654 -37.19 10.43 -0.05
CA GLU A 654 -38.34 9.64 -0.51
C GLU A 654 -38.97 8.79 0.60
N ALA A 655 -38.14 8.30 1.53
CA ALA A 655 -38.60 7.57 2.71
C ALA A 655 -39.25 8.48 3.77
N GLY A 656 -39.13 9.80 3.64
CA GLY A 656 -39.71 10.77 4.57
C GLY A 656 -38.97 10.90 5.91
N VAL A 657 -37.74 10.38 6.01
CA VAL A 657 -36.96 10.34 7.26
C VAL A 657 -35.74 11.28 7.24
N ALA A 658 -35.63 12.16 6.25
CA ALA A 658 -34.50 13.06 6.08
C ALA A 658 -34.24 14.01 7.26
N ASP A 659 -35.30 14.48 7.91
CA ASP A 659 -35.22 15.35 9.09
C ASP A 659 -34.89 14.59 10.39
N GLU A 660 -34.81 13.25 10.32
CA GLU A 660 -34.55 12.35 11.45
C GLU A 660 -33.31 11.46 11.24
N THR A 661 -32.48 11.78 10.24
CA THR A 661 -31.37 10.93 9.80
C THR A 661 -30.06 11.69 9.83
N LEU A 662 -29.10 11.20 10.62
CA LEU A 662 -27.72 11.65 10.58
C LEU A 662 -26.97 10.88 9.48
N VAL A 663 -26.32 11.58 8.56
CA VAL A 663 -25.45 10.97 7.55
C VAL A 663 -24.02 11.40 7.80
N VAL A 664 -23.14 10.44 8.08
CA VAL A 664 -21.70 10.64 8.25
C VAL A 664 -21.01 10.13 7.00
N LEU A 665 -20.16 10.94 6.38
CA LEU A 665 -19.34 10.55 5.22
C LEU A 665 -17.88 10.69 5.59
N VAL A 666 -17.07 9.67 5.29
CA VAL A 666 -15.62 9.74 5.49
C VAL A 666 -14.90 8.97 4.40
N GLY A 667 -13.80 9.51 3.87
CA GLY A 667 -12.90 8.71 3.04
C GLY A 667 -12.36 7.52 3.83
N ASP A 668 -12.27 6.35 3.20
CA ASP A 668 -11.60 5.20 3.82
C ASP A 668 -10.09 5.44 3.90
N HIS A 669 -9.53 5.91 2.79
CA HIS A 669 -8.22 6.44 2.60
C HIS A 669 -8.21 7.29 1.32
N GLY A 670 -7.14 8.02 1.08
CA GLY A 670 -6.93 8.69 -0.21
C GLY A 670 -6.03 7.86 -1.13
N ILE A 671 -5.42 8.49 -2.13
CA ILE A 671 -4.51 7.80 -3.04
C ILE A 671 -3.48 8.78 -3.60
N SER A 672 -2.21 8.36 -3.69
CA SER A 672 -1.24 9.09 -4.51
C SER A 672 -1.53 8.85 -5.98
N LEU A 673 -1.61 9.91 -6.78
CA LEU A 673 -1.93 9.85 -8.20
C LEU A 673 -0.68 10.05 -9.06
N ILE A 674 -0.19 11.28 -9.12
CA ILE A 674 0.96 11.64 -9.97
C ILE A 674 2.08 12.35 -9.20
N GLU A 675 1.86 12.59 -7.92
CA GLU A 675 2.72 13.38 -7.04
C GLU A 675 4.12 12.75 -6.86
N ASP A 676 4.19 11.42 -6.77
CA ASP A 676 5.43 10.69 -6.52
C ASP A 676 5.77 9.62 -7.57
N GLY A 677 5.25 9.79 -8.79
CA GLY A 677 5.65 8.98 -9.95
C GLY A 677 4.83 7.71 -10.18
N GLY A 678 3.81 7.41 -9.37
CA GLY A 678 2.90 6.28 -9.57
C GLY A 678 1.53 6.47 -8.92
N VAL A 679 0.53 5.73 -9.41
CA VAL A 679 -0.82 5.72 -8.81
C VAL A 679 -1.01 4.43 -8.03
N THR A 680 -0.80 4.47 -6.71
CA THR A 680 -0.94 3.28 -5.84
C THR A 680 -1.35 3.66 -4.42
N PRO A 681 -2.27 2.91 -3.81
CA PRO A 681 -2.51 2.97 -2.37
C PRO A 681 -1.53 2.06 -1.58
N TYR A 682 -0.84 1.14 -2.25
CA TYR A 682 0.05 0.14 -1.63
C TYR A 682 1.42 0.73 -1.30
N ASP A 683 1.85 0.61 -0.03
CA ASP A 683 3.14 1.08 0.48
C ASP A 683 3.51 2.50 0.01
N ASN A 684 2.52 3.41 0.02
CA ASN A 684 2.73 4.79 -0.36
C ASN A 684 2.46 5.75 0.81
N PRO A 685 3.51 6.31 1.43
CA PRO A 685 3.37 7.17 2.59
C PRO A 685 3.09 8.63 2.24
N HIS A 686 2.79 8.97 0.99
CA HIS A 686 2.44 10.34 0.60
C HIS A 686 1.14 10.80 1.29
N VAL A 687 1.10 12.06 1.73
CA VAL A 687 -0.02 12.65 2.49
C VAL A 687 -1.39 12.48 1.83
N SER A 688 -1.45 12.45 0.49
CA SER A 688 -2.70 12.25 -0.24
C SER A 688 -3.35 10.88 0.02
N SER A 689 -2.61 9.89 0.52
CA SER A 689 -3.18 8.60 0.96
C SER A 689 -3.91 8.71 2.31
N PHE A 690 -3.65 9.76 3.09
CA PHE A 690 -4.07 9.89 4.49
C PHE A 690 -5.17 10.93 4.68
N HIS A 691 -5.09 12.05 3.97
CA HIS A 691 -6.01 13.18 4.12
C HIS A 691 -7.32 12.93 3.35
N VAL A 692 -8.39 12.72 4.10
CA VAL A 692 -9.71 12.29 3.61
C VAL A 692 -10.78 13.33 3.93
N PRO A 693 -11.90 13.38 3.18
CA PRO A 693 -13.05 14.17 3.60
C PRO A 693 -13.69 13.54 4.84
N LEU A 694 -14.25 14.36 5.73
CA LEU A 694 -15.07 13.93 6.86
C LEU A 694 -16.22 14.92 7.07
N VAL A 695 -17.45 14.44 6.94
CA VAL A 695 -18.67 15.24 7.00
C VAL A 695 -19.69 14.57 7.92
N PHE A 696 -20.36 15.36 8.77
CA PHE A 696 -21.58 14.97 9.45
C PHE A 696 -22.70 15.85 8.94
N SER A 697 -23.73 15.27 8.33
CA SER A 697 -24.83 15.99 7.69
C SER A 697 -26.15 15.68 8.38
N HIS A 698 -26.85 16.74 8.79
CA HIS A 698 -28.21 16.70 9.29
C HIS A 698 -28.93 18.02 8.94
N PRO A 699 -30.09 18.01 8.27
CA PRO A 699 -30.69 19.22 7.71
C PRO A 699 -31.11 20.26 8.75
N LYS A 700 -31.32 19.85 10.01
CA LYS A 700 -31.65 20.74 11.14
C LYS A 700 -30.43 21.33 11.87
N LEU A 701 -29.22 20.91 11.52
CA LEU A 701 -28.00 21.50 12.10
C LEU A 701 -27.52 22.68 11.23
N PRO A 702 -27.05 23.79 11.80
CA PRO A 702 -26.34 24.81 11.04
C PRO A 702 -25.10 24.22 10.37
N HIS A 703 -24.79 24.67 9.16
CA HIS A 703 -23.55 24.29 8.49
C HIS A 703 -22.35 24.96 9.18
N ILE A 704 -21.33 24.18 9.57
CA ILE A 704 -20.09 24.67 10.20
C ILE A 704 -18.86 23.99 9.60
N LYS A 705 -17.70 24.64 9.75
CA LYS A 705 -16.39 24.06 9.41
C LYS A 705 -15.58 23.79 10.68
N ILE A 706 -14.88 22.67 10.71
CA ILE A 706 -13.93 22.30 11.76
C ILE A 706 -12.54 22.30 11.15
N ASP A 707 -11.73 23.30 11.50
CA ASP A 707 -10.36 23.45 11.00
C ASP A 707 -9.30 22.74 11.86
N GLY A 708 -9.73 22.21 13.01
CA GLY A 708 -8.88 21.39 13.86
C GLY A 708 -8.44 20.10 13.16
N ARG A 709 -7.25 19.63 13.53
CA ARG A 709 -6.71 18.34 13.11
C ARG A 709 -7.54 17.22 13.73
N VAL A 710 -8.20 16.39 12.92
CA VAL A 710 -9.05 15.28 13.39
C VAL A 710 -8.72 13.97 12.69
N THR A 711 -9.21 12.86 13.24
CA THR A 711 -9.09 11.52 12.66
C THR A 711 -10.42 10.79 12.57
N SER A 712 -10.51 9.76 11.71
CA SER A 712 -11.73 8.93 11.60
C SER A 712 -12.09 8.17 12.90
N MET A 713 -11.15 8.01 13.82
CA MET A 713 -11.41 7.42 15.15
C MET A 713 -12.37 8.27 16.01
N GLN A 714 -12.48 9.56 15.69
CA GLN A 714 -13.39 10.47 16.41
C GLN A 714 -14.85 10.31 16.00
N ILE A 715 -15.17 9.47 15.01
CA ILE A 715 -16.54 9.31 14.50
C ILE A 715 -17.48 8.75 15.58
N VAL A 716 -17.11 7.62 16.19
CA VAL A 716 -17.93 6.96 17.23
C VAL A 716 -18.21 7.87 18.44
N PRO A 717 -17.19 8.47 19.10
CA PRO A 717 -17.47 9.38 20.21
C PRO A 717 -18.31 10.60 19.79
N THR A 718 -18.15 11.09 18.56
CA THR A 718 -18.97 12.21 18.05
C THR A 718 -20.43 11.80 17.82
N ILE A 719 -20.70 10.62 17.26
CA ILE A 719 -22.07 10.10 17.09
C ILE A 719 -22.74 9.93 18.46
N MET A 720 -22.03 9.34 19.43
CA MET A 720 -22.53 9.15 20.78
C MET A 720 -22.86 10.47 21.49
N ASP A 721 -21.96 11.45 21.43
CA ASP A 721 -22.17 12.78 22.00
C ASP A 721 -23.35 13.49 21.32
N LEU A 722 -23.48 13.37 19.98
CA LEU A 722 -24.64 13.89 19.24
C LEU A 722 -25.97 13.26 19.68
N LEU A 723 -26.01 11.94 19.89
CA LEU A 723 -27.21 11.25 20.33
C LEU A 723 -27.66 11.70 21.73
N VAL A 724 -26.69 11.96 22.63
CA VAL A 724 -26.95 12.49 23.98
C VAL A 724 -27.43 13.95 23.91
N GLU A 725 -26.69 14.81 23.22
CA GLU A 725 -26.92 16.27 23.23
C GLU A 725 -28.14 16.68 22.39
N SER A 726 -28.55 15.87 21.42
CA SER A 726 -29.81 16.04 20.69
C SER A 726 -31.03 15.51 21.45
N GLY A 727 -30.85 14.81 22.56
CA GLY A 727 -31.94 14.16 23.29
C GLY A 727 -32.60 13.02 22.50
N SER A 728 -31.85 12.38 21.58
CA SER A 728 -32.34 11.29 20.71
C SER A 728 -32.28 9.90 21.36
N LEU A 729 -32.08 9.84 22.68
CA LEU A 729 -32.02 8.64 23.49
C LEU A 729 -32.99 8.77 24.67
N ASP A 730 -33.49 7.63 25.16
CA ASP A 730 -34.18 7.60 26.45
C ASP A 730 -33.19 7.75 27.63
N LYS A 731 -33.70 7.75 28.87
CA LYS A 731 -32.89 7.99 30.07
C LYS A 731 -31.84 6.91 30.31
N ASP A 732 -32.19 5.64 30.10
CA ASP A 732 -31.31 4.51 30.38
C ASP A 732 -30.23 4.40 29.30
N ALA A 733 -30.62 4.58 28.04
CA ALA A 733 -29.68 4.67 26.93
C ALA A 733 -28.73 5.87 27.07
N THR A 734 -29.23 7.04 27.51
CA THR A 734 -28.39 8.22 27.77
C THR A 734 -27.35 7.93 28.85
N ARG A 735 -27.73 7.21 29.92
CA ARG A 735 -26.80 6.81 30.98
C ARG A 735 -25.70 5.90 30.42
N ALA A 736 -26.08 4.84 29.71
CA ALA A 736 -25.13 3.90 29.13
C ALA A 736 -24.12 4.60 28.20
N ILE A 737 -24.58 5.48 27.31
CA ILE A 737 -23.68 6.24 26.42
C ILE A 737 -22.75 7.18 27.20
N LYS A 738 -23.20 7.80 28.29
CA LYS A 738 -22.34 8.65 29.12
C LYS A 738 -21.26 7.87 29.86
N ASP A 739 -21.52 6.62 30.20
CA ASP A 739 -20.52 5.73 30.81
C ASP A 739 -19.49 5.25 29.76
N LEU A 740 -19.90 5.03 28.51
CA LEU A 740 -19.03 4.56 27.43
C LEU A 740 -18.22 5.66 26.74
N LEU A 741 -18.79 6.86 26.56
CA LEU A 741 -18.18 7.96 25.81
C LEU A 741 -16.75 8.32 26.27
N PRO A 742 -16.42 8.36 27.58
CA PRO A 742 -15.07 8.65 28.05
C PRO A 742 -14.01 7.60 27.67
N LEU A 743 -14.43 6.36 27.34
CA LEU A 743 -13.53 5.23 27.04
C LEU A 743 -12.88 5.35 25.66
N TYR A 744 -13.38 6.19 24.77
CA TYR A 744 -12.81 6.31 23.42
C TYR A 744 -11.58 7.23 23.42
N GLU A 745 -10.56 6.84 22.67
CA GLU A 745 -9.31 7.60 22.50
C GLU A 745 -9.57 8.98 21.88
N GLY A 746 -10.43 9.06 20.88
CA GLY A 746 -10.73 10.29 20.15
C GLY A 746 -11.53 11.33 20.93
N GLN A 747 -11.29 12.61 20.63
CA GLN A 747 -12.11 13.73 21.13
C GLN A 747 -13.43 13.83 20.36
N SER A 748 -14.49 14.30 21.01
CA SER A 748 -15.77 14.58 20.34
C SER A 748 -15.65 15.83 19.46
N MET A 749 -16.09 15.76 18.20
CA MET A 749 -16.00 16.90 17.28
C MET A 749 -17.13 17.93 17.43
N ILE A 750 -18.14 17.66 18.28
CA ILE A 750 -19.20 18.65 18.57
C ILE A 750 -18.84 19.61 19.71
N ARG A 751 -17.64 19.47 20.26
CA ARG A 751 -17.05 20.30 21.33
C ARG A 751 -15.77 20.93 20.82
N ASP A 752 -15.33 22.01 21.46
CA ASP A 752 -14.04 22.64 21.12
C ASP A 752 -12.90 21.62 21.29
N LEU A 753 -12.11 21.41 20.22
CA LEU A 753 -10.98 20.48 20.21
C LEU A 753 -9.82 21.04 21.07
N VAL A 754 -9.17 20.15 21.83
CA VAL A 754 -8.03 20.49 22.69
C VAL A 754 -6.76 19.95 22.04
N PRO A 755 -5.93 20.81 21.40
CA PRO A 755 -4.73 20.34 20.70
C PRO A 755 -3.57 20.00 21.65
N GLU A 756 -3.55 20.58 22.85
CA GLU A 756 -2.54 20.37 23.87
C GLU A 756 -3.16 20.58 25.26
N LYS A 757 -2.78 19.74 26.23
CA LYS A 757 -3.19 19.85 27.63
C LYS A 757 -2.10 19.34 28.56
N ASP A 758 -1.75 20.12 29.59
CA ASP A 758 -0.77 19.74 30.62
C ASP A 758 0.59 19.29 30.04
N GLY A 759 1.04 19.94 28.95
CA GLY A 759 2.29 19.61 28.24
C GLY A 759 2.21 18.37 27.33
N LYS A 760 1.02 17.75 27.20
CA LYS A 760 0.76 16.63 26.27
C LYS A 760 0.15 17.15 24.98
N LEU A 761 0.69 16.72 23.84
CA LEU A 761 0.10 17.00 22.53
C LEU A 761 -0.97 15.96 22.21
N ASP A 762 -2.01 16.37 21.47
CA ASP A 762 -2.96 15.43 20.85
C ASP A 762 -2.27 14.72 19.68
N TRP A 763 -1.76 13.51 19.93
CA TRP A 763 -1.06 12.68 18.95
C TRP A 763 -2.05 11.89 18.09
N GLN A 764 -1.80 11.86 16.79
CA GLN A 764 -2.65 11.19 15.81
C GLN A 764 -1.80 10.23 14.98
N PHE A 765 -2.22 8.96 14.96
CA PHE A 765 -1.53 7.87 14.31
C PHE A 765 -2.37 7.33 13.15
N THR A 766 -1.72 7.04 12.03
CA THR A 766 -2.34 6.37 10.90
C THR A 766 -1.48 5.18 10.51
N VAL A 767 -2.05 3.99 10.63
CA VAL A 767 -1.42 2.74 10.16
C VAL A 767 -1.45 2.73 8.64
N MET A 768 -0.32 2.40 8.00
CA MET A 768 -0.19 2.54 6.56
C MET A 768 -0.29 1.18 5.85
N ASN A 769 -1.08 1.13 4.78
CA ASN A 769 -1.36 -0.03 3.95
C ASN A 769 -0.07 -0.73 3.47
N THR A 770 0.14 -2.00 3.83
CA THR A 770 -0.84 -2.99 4.34
C THR A 770 -0.93 -3.13 5.88
N GLY A 771 -0.11 -2.40 6.64
CA GLY A 771 -0.21 -2.25 8.09
C GLY A 771 1.06 -2.58 8.88
N ALA A 772 2.09 -3.11 8.22
CA ALA A 772 3.35 -3.53 8.86
C ALA A 772 4.63 -2.83 8.35
N THR A 773 4.53 -1.93 7.37
CA THR A 773 5.71 -1.31 6.74
C THR A 773 6.04 0.05 7.35
N TRP A 774 5.06 0.96 7.37
CA TRP A 774 5.20 2.32 7.90
C TRP A 774 4.02 2.66 8.83
N LEU A 775 4.25 3.63 9.70
CA LEU A 775 3.24 4.29 10.53
C LEU A 775 3.41 5.81 10.35
N ALA A 776 2.33 6.53 10.08
CA ALA A 776 2.39 7.99 10.03
C ALA A 776 1.94 8.57 11.38
N VAL A 777 2.67 9.57 11.86
CA VAL A 777 2.41 10.26 13.12
C VAL A 777 2.38 11.76 12.89
N ARG A 778 1.39 12.42 13.51
CA ARG A 778 1.29 13.87 13.58
C ARG A 778 0.75 14.29 14.95
N SER A 779 0.77 15.59 15.22
CA SER A 779 0.18 16.15 16.43
C SER A 779 -0.74 17.32 16.08
N ALA A 780 -1.81 17.54 16.85
CA ALA A 780 -2.77 18.60 16.56
C ALA A 780 -2.18 20.03 16.49
N PRO A 781 -1.24 20.45 17.37
CA PRO A 781 -0.78 21.84 17.39
C PRO A 781 0.37 22.13 16.41
N LYS A 782 1.01 21.11 15.82
CA LYS A 782 2.18 21.28 14.94
C LYS A 782 1.88 20.88 13.50
N PRO A 783 2.54 21.52 12.50
CA PRO A 783 2.37 21.18 11.09
C PRO A 783 3.25 20.01 10.63
N TYR A 784 3.96 19.37 11.57
CA TYR A 784 4.91 18.33 11.25
C TYR A 784 4.23 16.96 11.09
N ARG A 785 4.76 16.18 10.16
CA ARG A 785 4.39 14.79 9.93
C ARG A 785 5.65 13.93 9.86
N LEU A 786 5.62 12.81 10.59
CA LEU A 786 6.69 11.83 10.63
C LEU A 786 6.15 10.48 10.14
N VAL A 787 6.79 9.92 9.11
CA VAL A 787 6.57 8.55 8.66
C VAL A 787 7.66 7.69 9.28
N VAL A 788 7.24 6.78 10.15
CA VAL A 788 8.08 5.92 10.97
C VAL A 788 8.14 4.53 10.34
N PRO A 789 9.33 4.00 10.04
CA PRO A 789 9.49 2.65 9.50
C PRO A 789 9.29 1.61 10.62
N LEU A 790 8.47 0.61 10.33
CA LEU A 790 8.25 -0.58 11.15
C LEU A 790 9.12 -1.76 10.68
N VAL A 791 9.79 -1.62 9.54
CA VAL A 791 10.78 -2.54 8.95
C VAL A 791 12.08 -1.80 8.63
N SER A 792 13.22 -2.49 8.64
CA SER A 792 14.54 -1.84 8.54
C SER A 792 15.00 -1.53 7.11
N ASP A 793 14.22 -1.92 6.10
CA ASP A 793 14.50 -1.75 4.68
C ASP A 793 13.71 -0.61 4.03
N VAL A 794 13.09 0.25 4.84
CA VAL A 794 12.39 1.45 4.39
C VAL A 794 12.80 2.67 5.20
N GLU A 795 12.66 3.87 4.63
CA GLU A 795 13.17 5.10 5.24
C GLU A 795 12.20 5.75 6.23
N TRP A 796 12.75 6.42 7.25
CA TRP A 796 12.07 7.50 7.96
C TRP A 796 11.82 8.66 7.01
N ARG A 797 10.67 9.33 7.13
CA ARG A 797 10.36 10.54 6.34
C ARG A 797 9.78 11.63 7.21
N PHE A 798 10.22 12.87 7.00
CA PHE A 798 9.72 14.06 7.67
C PHE A 798 9.24 15.09 6.65
N SER A 799 8.14 15.76 6.99
CA SER A 799 7.58 16.87 6.22
C SER A 799 6.94 17.91 7.15
N ASP A 800 6.98 19.17 6.71
CA ASP A 800 6.19 20.27 7.25
C ASP A 800 5.04 20.53 6.27
N VAL A 801 3.84 20.04 6.59
CA VAL A 801 2.70 20.05 5.66
C VAL A 801 2.06 21.44 5.50
N ASP A 802 2.43 22.42 6.32
CA ASP A 802 1.98 23.80 6.13
C ASP A 802 2.87 24.52 5.10
N GLN A 803 4.17 24.20 5.06
CA GLN A 803 5.12 24.75 4.08
C GLN A 803 5.15 23.97 2.76
N ASP A 804 4.97 22.65 2.82
CA ASP A 804 4.94 21.74 1.68
C ASP A 804 3.72 20.80 1.76
N PRO A 805 2.50 21.31 1.49
CA PRO A 805 1.25 20.55 1.63
C PRO A 805 1.15 19.30 0.76
N HIS A 806 2.00 19.20 -0.26
CA HIS A 806 2.06 18.09 -1.21
C HIS A 806 3.34 17.26 -1.06
N GLU A 807 4.12 17.45 0.00
CA GLU A 807 5.32 16.66 0.33
C GLU A 807 6.30 16.43 -0.85
N LEU A 808 6.42 17.45 -1.71
CA LEU A 808 7.30 17.40 -2.89
C LEU A 808 8.78 17.41 -2.48
N HIS A 809 9.10 18.00 -1.33
CA HIS A 809 10.44 18.19 -0.78
C HIS A 809 10.58 17.61 0.63
N LYS A 810 10.18 16.34 0.80
CA LYS A 810 10.36 15.57 2.05
C LYS A 810 11.84 15.27 2.37
N LEU A 811 12.16 15.29 3.67
CA LEU A 811 13.44 14.79 4.20
C LEU A 811 13.30 13.30 4.50
N GLN A 812 14.32 12.50 4.20
CA GLN A 812 14.25 11.05 4.44
C GLN A 812 15.61 10.40 4.69
N SER A 813 15.62 9.39 5.55
CA SER A 813 16.82 8.62 5.86
C SER A 813 16.48 7.22 6.38
N PHE A 814 17.34 6.23 6.13
CA PHE A 814 17.18 4.87 6.67
C PHE A 814 17.34 4.79 8.19
N THR A 815 17.95 5.80 8.83
CA THR A 815 18.13 5.85 10.28
C THR A 815 17.71 7.21 10.83
N LEU A 816 17.28 7.22 12.09
CA LEU A 816 16.79 8.45 12.73
C LEU A 816 17.88 9.53 12.90
N PRO A 817 19.13 9.25 13.34
CA PRO A 817 20.11 10.32 13.62
C PRO A 817 20.48 11.21 12.43
N PRO A 818 20.73 10.68 11.20
CA PRO A 818 20.93 11.54 10.04
C PRO A 818 19.69 12.38 9.71
N LEU A 819 18.48 11.82 9.85
CA LEU A 819 17.24 12.58 9.66
C LEU A 819 17.13 13.73 10.66
N LEU A 820 17.41 13.49 11.95
CA LEU A 820 17.39 14.53 12.98
C LEU A 820 18.29 15.71 12.63
N LYS A 821 19.49 15.41 12.11
CA LYS A 821 20.41 16.46 11.66
C LYS A 821 19.86 17.25 10.47
N GLU A 822 19.30 16.56 9.48
CA GLU A 822 18.69 17.24 8.32
C GLU A 822 17.48 18.10 8.72
N VAL A 823 16.67 17.64 9.67
CA VAL A 823 15.54 18.38 10.23
C VAL A 823 16.03 19.61 11.00
N GLU A 824 17.07 19.48 11.83
CA GLU A 824 17.67 20.61 12.54
C GLU A 824 18.22 21.66 11.56
N ASP A 825 18.97 21.22 10.54
CA ASP A 825 19.58 22.09 9.54
C ASP A 825 18.51 22.83 8.69
N ALA A 826 17.37 22.20 8.39
CA ALA A 826 16.34 22.75 7.51
C ALA A 826 15.16 23.44 8.23
N HIS A 827 14.73 22.94 9.39
CA HIS A 827 13.52 23.38 10.10
C HIS A 827 13.78 23.84 11.55
N GLY A 828 15.02 23.73 12.05
CA GLY A 828 15.44 24.26 13.34
C GLY A 828 15.17 23.35 14.56
N GLU A 829 15.53 23.86 15.74
CA GLU A 829 15.55 23.09 17.00
C GLU A 829 14.14 22.65 17.48
N GLU A 830 13.09 23.40 17.15
CA GLU A 830 11.72 23.06 17.52
C GLU A 830 11.23 21.80 16.79
N ALA A 831 11.46 21.74 15.47
CA ALA A 831 11.15 20.56 14.66
C ALA A 831 11.98 19.35 15.12
N LEU A 832 13.27 19.56 15.43
CA LEU A 832 14.13 18.52 15.99
C LEU A 832 13.54 17.91 17.27
N LYS A 833 13.16 18.74 18.25
CA LYS A 833 12.55 18.28 19.52
C LYS A 833 11.25 17.52 19.27
N TRP A 834 10.42 18.02 18.37
CA TRP A 834 9.17 17.35 18.02
C TRP A 834 9.40 15.97 17.38
N VAL A 835 10.38 15.83 16.47
CA VAL A 835 10.70 14.52 15.86
C VAL A 835 11.23 13.53 16.88
N ILE A 836 12.06 13.98 17.83
CA ILE A 836 12.55 13.15 18.94
C ILE A 836 11.38 12.64 19.79
N GLU A 837 10.49 13.55 20.20
CA GLU A 837 9.30 13.19 20.99
C GLU A 837 8.37 12.26 20.21
N ALA A 838 8.08 12.57 18.95
CA ALA A 838 7.25 11.75 18.07
C ALA A 838 7.81 10.32 17.95
N ALA A 839 9.13 10.15 17.75
CA ALA A 839 9.74 8.83 17.66
C ALA A 839 9.58 7.99 18.94
N HIS A 840 9.72 8.62 20.12
CA HIS A 840 9.52 7.96 21.41
C HIS A 840 8.05 7.59 21.65
N VAL A 841 7.14 8.54 21.40
CA VAL A 841 5.69 8.37 21.49
C VAL A 841 5.22 7.24 20.58
N THR A 842 5.68 7.20 19.33
CA THR A 842 5.39 6.14 18.39
C THR A 842 5.86 4.77 18.89
N ARG A 843 7.10 4.66 19.39
CA ARG A 843 7.62 3.39 19.90
C ARG A 843 6.77 2.82 21.04
N TRP A 844 6.37 3.67 21.98
CA TRP A 844 5.47 3.26 23.05
C TRP A 844 4.10 2.88 22.52
N TRP A 845 3.53 3.73 21.66
CA TRP A 845 2.18 3.53 21.13
C TRP A 845 2.05 2.22 20.36
N VAL A 846 3.05 1.82 19.55
CA VAL A 846 2.99 0.53 18.84
C VAL A 846 3.03 -0.66 19.82
N SER A 847 3.86 -0.59 20.86
CA SER A 847 3.87 -1.63 21.90
C SER A 847 2.54 -1.70 22.64
N GLU A 848 1.91 -0.56 22.88
CA GLU A 848 0.63 -0.49 23.59
C GLU A 848 -0.53 -0.93 22.70
N ASN A 849 -0.52 -0.57 21.42
CA ASN A 849 -1.45 -1.07 20.41
C ASN A 849 -1.48 -2.60 20.42
N TRP A 850 -0.33 -3.25 20.32
CA TRP A 850 -0.25 -4.72 20.37
C TRP A 850 -0.82 -5.29 21.68
N ARG A 851 -0.52 -4.67 22.84
CA ARG A 851 -1.07 -5.11 24.13
C ARG A 851 -2.59 -4.99 24.19
N ARG A 852 -3.16 -3.87 23.72
CA ARG A 852 -4.61 -3.64 23.68
C ARG A 852 -5.34 -4.70 22.84
N TYR A 853 -4.71 -5.15 21.76
CA TYR A 853 -5.24 -6.20 20.89
C TYR A 853 -4.97 -7.63 21.38
N GLU A 854 -4.28 -7.82 22.51
CA GLU A 854 -3.75 -9.13 22.94
C GLU A 854 -2.85 -9.78 21.86
N TYR A 855 -2.21 -8.96 21.02
CA TYR A 855 -1.31 -9.41 19.96
C TYR A 855 0.09 -9.65 20.51
N GLN A 856 0.62 -10.84 20.25
CA GLN A 856 2.01 -11.19 20.53
C GLN A 856 2.77 -11.28 19.20
N PRO A 857 3.74 -10.39 18.94
CA PRO A 857 4.56 -10.50 17.74
C PRO A 857 5.34 -11.82 17.76
N GLU A 858 5.28 -12.58 16.66
CA GLU A 858 6.08 -13.79 16.51
C GLU A 858 7.58 -13.42 16.46
N ALA A 859 8.41 -14.14 17.22
CA ALA A 859 9.85 -13.88 17.40
C ALA A 859 10.74 -14.43 16.27
#